data_AF-A0A0M5J4Y8-F1
#
_entry.id   AF-A0A0M5J4Y8-F1
#
_cell.length_a   1.000
_cell.length_b   1.000
_cell.length_c   1.000
_cell.angle_alpha   90.00
_cell.angle_beta   90.00
_cell.angle_gamma   90.00
#
_symmetry.space_group_name_H-M   'P 1'
#
loop_
_entity.id
_entity.type
_entity.pdbx_description
1 polymer ?
#
loop_
_entity_poly.entity_id
_entity_poly.type
_entity_poly.pdbx_seq_one_letter_code
_entity_poly.pdbx_strand_id
1 'polypeptide(L)'
;MSAELDTKQICSELQSEDYRQRCRTLLQLTEHCAAAPANTSVEAIAGDFDELYLHLLKCYGDRFEKVRSQAVQAVSAFMQSLPPLDFHLLNVVSTLAERMGQTETVEQSEEIRLLYIQQLRLMLQKYAQMGNAGVLRECYEQVVQVLNKSIRDAYAAVQREGCATLVELTTVASTHEFQPYTETLAIALYSMLNHRHAPARIAAVQALAHLSLHMNASGDSLKRLIGEVSPLLMDNMPLVRRECGQMGVLMLLQLKDRYSYFERILPLVLCCLKDDSPEVLAYIQPRWLQCGKQYYDENEAELAQQEIADLPVANYPADVERPSIGCRGLVQRSLRLLALITRECSDWKDNVRLHSLKLLYQFVLHAEASMTAKFFEAYPHVATACCDAETSVAAAATKVADLMGRLLSYDAWIEHGLHGLERNARESYLKCFYYMFDAAQGGNYEQLLRLASLLKCVDYAHTLKPSLQLYILKMLHTLLRKSTELNAALQQLQQLYALLYATALKVMGLAYSLPHDSAEHLKLGEQLLEQLAALEATTVEQLHERWLLLALLDVQNLDAALDEQAEPVLLLNGLINLAGIRASCLPQLIAQVQLVFAHCSSSAQLHIFSTLSIVSLKWSHTVRVEREQRTQLLSNFVQQLVAPYLAWSAGGAAEAMRSVAMATTCALAQGAELEMREILPTLAKHMPSLLEDHNVATRHYAIKAICYFQGLSVAELKPLAYATMQRLDDPAAGIRNMAAIAVAKLQPVFNSELEPEPAAYEREVWDSFIKRAMDLLLLYHESPEKDMQAAAQSSLMALAKLHPVAWEERYERALSQARRKEDLVELYGKLQIKEEEQQQTNSDD
;
A
#
# COMPACT_ATOMS: atom_id res chain seq x y z
N MET A 1 -53.81 58.90 -29.66
CA MET A 1 -53.04 59.36 -30.83
C MET A 1 -51.64 58.81 -30.67
N SER A 2 -51.36 57.66 -31.29
CA SER A 2 -50.00 57.16 -31.45
C SER A 2 -49.24 58.19 -32.29
N ALA A 3 -48.09 58.64 -31.83
CA ALA A 3 -47.20 59.46 -32.65
C ALA A 3 -46.66 58.55 -33.75
N GLU A 4 -47.26 58.60 -34.94
CA GLU A 4 -46.67 58.01 -36.15
C GLU A 4 -45.30 58.65 -36.37
N LEU A 5 -44.27 57.83 -36.55
CA LEU A 5 -42.92 58.29 -36.84
C LEU A 5 -42.90 58.91 -38.24
N ASP A 6 -42.31 60.11 -38.40
CA ASP A 6 -42.03 60.65 -39.73
C ASP A 6 -40.77 59.96 -40.29
N THR A 7 -40.98 58.79 -40.89
CA THR A 7 -39.92 57.94 -41.45
C THR A 7 -39.08 58.66 -42.50
N LYS A 8 -39.67 59.59 -43.28
CA LYS A 8 -38.94 60.37 -44.30
C LYS A 8 -37.99 61.37 -43.67
N GLN A 9 -38.45 62.09 -42.64
CA GLN A 9 -37.59 62.97 -41.87
C GLN A 9 -36.46 62.18 -41.21
N ILE A 10 -36.79 61.05 -40.57
CA ILE A 10 -35.81 60.18 -39.90
C ILE A 10 -34.75 59.66 -40.88
N CYS A 11 -35.14 59.20 -42.07
CA CYS A 11 -34.21 58.78 -43.12
C CYS A 11 -33.24 59.90 -43.52
N SER A 12 -33.73 61.15 -43.67
CA SER A 12 -32.88 62.31 -43.95
C SER A 12 -31.93 62.61 -42.79
N GLU A 13 -32.38 62.47 -41.55
CA GLU A 13 -31.56 62.71 -40.36
C GLU A 13 -30.47 61.66 -40.18
N LEU A 14 -30.76 60.38 -40.48
CA LEU A 14 -29.79 59.28 -40.50
C LEU A 14 -28.71 59.46 -41.58
N GLN A 15 -28.96 60.28 -42.60
CA GLN A 15 -28.00 60.62 -43.66
C GLN A 15 -27.33 61.99 -43.47
N SER A 16 -27.69 62.75 -42.43
CA SER A 16 -27.09 64.05 -42.12
C SER A 16 -25.56 63.94 -42.01
N GLU A 17 -24.80 64.97 -42.40
CA GLU A 17 -23.35 64.98 -42.21
C GLU A 17 -22.95 65.06 -40.72
N ASP A 18 -23.82 65.63 -39.88
CA ASP A 18 -23.61 65.75 -38.43
C ASP A 18 -23.90 64.42 -37.72
N TYR A 19 -22.84 63.79 -37.21
CA TYR A 19 -22.93 62.54 -36.47
C TYR A 19 -23.74 62.68 -35.18
N ARG A 20 -23.81 63.88 -34.57
CA ARG A 20 -24.62 64.10 -33.36
C ARG A 20 -26.10 64.02 -33.67
N GLN A 21 -26.51 64.51 -34.84
CA GLN A 21 -27.88 64.35 -35.31
C GLN A 21 -28.19 62.87 -35.52
N ARG A 22 -27.35 62.14 -36.27
CA ARG A 22 -27.51 60.68 -36.46
C ARG A 22 -27.62 59.93 -35.13
N CYS A 23 -26.75 60.24 -34.17
CA CYS A 23 -26.76 59.65 -32.84
C CYS A 23 -28.05 59.93 -32.04
N ARG A 24 -28.59 61.16 -32.12
CA ARG A 24 -29.86 61.52 -31.45
C ARG A 24 -31.03 60.78 -32.07
N THR A 25 -31.10 60.75 -33.40
CA THR A 25 -32.15 60.05 -34.14
C THR A 25 -32.15 58.54 -33.82
N LEU A 26 -30.98 57.90 -33.80
CA LEU A 26 -30.86 56.47 -33.44
C LEU A 26 -31.25 56.19 -31.98
N LEU A 27 -30.90 57.07 -31.05
CA LEU A 27 -31.31 56.96 -29.65
C LEU A 27 -32.83 57.12 -29.51
N GLN A 28 -33.43 58.11 -30.19
CA GLN A 28 -34.87 58.32 -30.21
C GLN A 28 -35.63 57.10 -30.75
N LEU A 29 -35.11 56.45 -31.80
CA LEU A 29 -35.68 55.21 -32.32
C LEU A 29 -35.62 54.07 -31.31
N THR A 30 -34.50 53.93 -30.60
CA THR A 30 -34.34 52.91 -29.55
C THR A 30 -35.30 53.15 -28.38
N GLU A 31 -35.40 54.40 -27.92
CA GLU A 31 -36.34 54.81 -26.88
C GLU A 31 -37.79 54.65 -27.32
N HIS A 32 -38.11 54.91 -28.59
CA HIS A 32 -39.44 54.69 -29.15
C HIS A 32 -39.84 53.21 -29.08
N CYS A 33 -38.96 52.30 -29.47
CA CYS A 33 -39.21 50.86 -29.35
C CYS A 33 -39.38 50.42 -27.88
N ALA A 34 -38.61 51.00 -26.95
CA ALA A 34 -38.65 50.65 -25.53
C ALA A 34 -39.86 51.25 -24.77
N ALA A 35 -40.31 52.44 -25.18
CA ALA A 35 -41.42 53.17 -24.57
C ALA A 35 -42.77 52.88 -25.24
N ALA A 36 -42.82 51.99 -26.24
CA ALA A 36 -44.04 51.62 -26.93
C ALA A 36 -45.09 51.09 -25.91
N PRO A 37 -46.23 51.78 -25.70
CA PRO A 37 -47.26 51.30 -24.80
C PRO A 37 -47.85 49.97 -25.33
N ALA A 38 -48.38 49.14 -24.43
CA ALA A 38 -48.97 47.82 -24.78
C ALA A 38 -50.11 47.87 -25.83
N ASN A 39 -50.56 49.07 -26.23
CA ASN A 39 -51.59 49.32 -27.23
C ASN A 39 -51.05 49.73 -28.61
N THR A 40 -49.73 49.84 -28.83
CA THR A 40 -49.16 50.06 -30.16
C THR A 40 -49.26 48.76 -30.97
N SER A 41 -49.87 48.79 -32.15
CA SER A 41 -49.98 47.59 -32.99
C SER A 41 -48.62 47.17 -33.53
N VAL A 42 -48.33 45.87 -33.48
CA VAL A 42 -47.11 45.27 -34.03
C VAL A 42 -46.94 45.61 -35.53
N GLU A 43 -48.06 45.77 -36.23
CA GLU A 43 -48.14 46.15 -37.65
C GLU A 43 -47.60 47.57 -37.90
N ALA A 44 -47.85 48.53 -37.01
CA ALA A 44 -47.34 49.90 -37.15
C ALA A 44 -45.81 49.94 -36.98
N ILE A 45 -45.30 49.26 -35.95
CA ILE A 45 -43.86 49.15 -35.71
C ILE A 45 -43.16 48.43 -36.88
N ALA A 46 -43.81 47.42 -37.48
CA ALA A 46 -43.28 46.70 -38.63
C ALA A 46 -43.18 47.61 -39.86
N GLY A 47 -44.23 48.41 -40.12
CA GLY A 47 -44.23 49.39 -41.21
C GLY A 47 -43.14 50.45 -41.05
N ASP A 48 -42.98 51.00 -39.84
CA ASP A 48 -41.92 51.96 -39.53
C ASP A 48 -40.53 51.35 -39.75
N PHE A 49 -40.34 50.11 -39.31
CA PHE A 49 -39.06 49.42 -39.48
C PHE A 49 -38.77 49.15 -40.97
N ASP A 50 -39.74 48.66 -41.75
CA ASP A 50 -39.57 48.37 -43.17
C ASP A 50 -39.11 49.58 -43.98
N GLU A 51 -39.64 50.78 -43.67
CA GLU A 51 -39.24 52.02 -44.34
C GLU A 51 -37.84 52.52 -43.92
N LEU A 52 -37.44 52.28 -42.67
CA LEU A 52 -36.19 52.78 -42.09
C LEU A 52 -35.01 51.82 -42.26
N TYR A 53 -35.28 50.53 -42.42
CA TYR A 53 -34.32 49.44 -42.18
C TYR A 53 -33.05 49.52 -43.02
N LEU A 54 -33.15 49.83 -44.32
CA LEU A 54 -31.97 49.99 -45.17
C LEU A 54 -31.06 51.16 -44.74
N HIS A 55 -31.65 52.24 -44.24
CA HIS A 55 -30.89 53.39 -43.72
C HIS A 55 -30.23 53.07 -42.37
N LEU A 56 -30.91 52.29 -41.53
CA LEU A 56 -30.36 51.78 -40.27
C LEU A 56 -29.16 50.85 -40.50
N LEU A 57 -29.25 49.90 -41.44
CA LEU A 57 -28.14 49.00 -41.75
C LEU A 57 -26.93 49.72 -42.36
N LYS A 58 -27.16 50.74 -43.20
CA LYS A 58 -26.06 51.58 -43.72
C LYS A 58 -25.26 52.26 -42.59
N CYS A 59 -25.90 52.59 -41.47
CA CYS A 59 -25.22 53.17 -40.31
C CYS A 59 -24.22 52.20 -39.64
N TYR A 60 -24.26 50.89 -39.94
CA TYR A 60 -23.28 49.94 -39.44
C TYR A 60 -21.90 50.14 -40.08
N GLY A 61 -21.84 50.81 -41.23
CA GLY A 61 -20.62 51.20 -41.91
C GLY A 61 -20.19 52.65 -41.63
N ASP A 62 -20.83 53.36 -40.69
CA ASP A 62 -20.51 54.76 -40.41
C ASP A 62 -19.06 54.93 -39.93
N ARG A 63 -18.40 56.03 -40.28
CA ARG A 63 -17.05 56.34 -39.81
C ARG A 63 -16.97 56.50 -38.28
N PHE A 64 -18.04 56.94 -37.62
CA PHE A 64 -18.08 57.15 -36.17
C PHE A 64 -18.61 55.92 -35.43
N GLU A 65 -17.79 55.42 -34.51
CA GLU A 65 -18.11 54.27 -33.66
C GLU A 65 -19.43 54.42 -32.91
N LYS A 66 -19.70 55.61 -32.35
CA LYS A 66 -20.94 55.88 -31.61
C LYS A 66 -22.20 55.72 -32.47
N VAL A 67 -22.13 56.12 -33.74
CA VAL A 67 -23.26 55.95 -34.69
C VAL A 67 -23.46 54.47 -34.99
N ARG A 68 -22.38 53.73 -35.26
CA ARG A 68 -22.44 52.27 -35.49
C ARG A 68 -23.05 51.53 -34.29
N SER A 69 -22.58 51.80 -33.08
CA SER A 69 -23.09 51.19 -31.85
C SER A 69 -24.59 51.46 -31.64
N GLN A 70 -25.03 52.71 -31.78
CA GLN A 70 -26.44 53.07 -31.62
C GLN A 70 -27.32 52.51 -32.75
N ALA A 71 -26.78 52.33 -33.95
CA ALA A 71 -27.50 51.70 -35.05
C ALA A 71 -27.82 50.23 -34.74
N VAL A 72 -26.85 49.49 -34.21
CA VAL A 72 -27.07 48.09 -33.79
C VAL A 72 -28.10 48.02 -32.67
N GLN A 73 -28.04 48.93 -31.71
CA GLN A 73 -29.01 48.98 -30.61
C GLN A 73 -30.43 49.30 -31.11
N ALA A 74 -30.58 50.27 -32.00
CA ALA A 74 -31.88 50.63 -32.58
C ALA A 74 -32.49 49.45 -33.35
N VAL A 75 -31.71 48.80 -34.23
CA VAL A 75 -32.17 47.62 -34.98
C VAL A 75 -32.54 46.47 -34.03
N SER A 76 -31.74 46.23 -32.99
CA SER A 76 -32.05 45.21 -31.98
C SER A 76 -33.34 45.52 -31.21
N ALA A 77 -33.61 46.78 -30.91
CA ALA A 77 -34.85 47.20 -30.24
C ALA A 77 -36.09 46.98 -31.12
N PHE A 78 -36.02 47.31 -32.41
CA PHE A 78 -37.06 46.96 -33.38
C PHE A 78 -37.26 45.45 -33.45
N MET A 79 -36.17 44.70 -33.61
CA MET A 79 -36.23 43.24 -33.67
C MET A 79 -36.90 42.67 -32.44
N GLN A 80 -36.59 43.13 -31.22
CA GLN A 80 -37.21 42.67 -29.98
C GLN A 80 -38.73 42.82 -30.00
N SER A 81 -39.24 43.93 -30.53
CA SER A 81 -40.68 44.24 -30.58
C SER A 81 -41.43 43.55 -31.73
N LEU A 82 -40.73 43.01 -32.73
CA LEU A 82 -41.32 42.42 -33.93
C LEU A 82 -41.24 40.88 -33.95
N PRO A 83 -42.18 40.18 -34.62
CA PRO A 83 -42.02 38.76 -34.93
C PRO A 83 -40.83 38.55 -35.90
N PRO A 84 -40.21 37.36 -35.92
CA PRO A 84 -39.14 37.08 -36.86
C PRO A 84 -39.65 37.13 -38.31
N LEU A 85 -38.93 37.85 -39.17
CA LEU A 85 -39.25 38.07 -40.58
C LEU A 85 -38.05 37.76 -41.46
N ASP A 86 -38.26 36.87 -42.44
CA ASP A 86 -37.22 36.29 -43.30
C ASP A 86 -36.43 37.37 -44.05
N PHE A 87 -37.13 38.39 -44.54
CA PHE A 87 -36.51 39.53 -45.20
C PHE A 87 -35.52 40.29 -44.29
N HIS A 88 -35.88 40.54 -43.03
CA HIS A 88 -35.00 41.25 -42.09
C HIS A 88 -33.84 40.38 -41.63
N LEU A 89 -34.05 39.07 -41.48
CA LEU A 89 -32.99 38.14 -41.13
C LEU A 89 -31.90 38.14 -42.19
N LEU A 90 -32.26 37.92 -43.46
CA LEU A 90 -31.28 37.80 -44.56
C LEU A 90 -30.43 39.06 -44.71
N ASN A 91 -31.07 40.23 -44.65
CA ASN A 91 -30.38 41.52 -44.81
C ASN A 91 -29.49 41.87 -43.60
N VAL A 92 -29.92 41.55 -42.36
CA VAL A 92 -29.06 41.77 -41.18
C VAL A 92 -27.90 40.80 -41.22
N VAL A 93 -28.14 39.51 -41.47
CA VAL A 93 -27.07 38.52 -41.57
C VAL A 93 -26.07 38.88 -42.66
N SER A 94 -26.52 39.38 -43.82
CA SER A 94 -25.63 39.89 -44.87
C SER A 94 -24.77 41.06 -44.37
N THR A 95 -25.40 42.03 -43.69
CA THR A 95 -24.68 43.18 -43.12
C THR A 95 -23.66 42.74 -42.07
N LEU A 96 -24.02 41.78 -41.20
CA LEU A 96 -23.10 41.22 -40.21
C LEU A 96 -21.96 40.45 -40.89
N ALA A 97 -22.20 39.72 -41.98
CA ALA A 97 -21.14 39.05 -42.73
C ALA A 97 -20.16 40.03 -43.39
N GLU A 98 -20.64 41.17 -43.88
CA GLU A 98 -19.79 42.25 -44.41
C GLU A 98 -18.97 42.96 -43.31
N ARG A 99 -19.53 43.13 -42.12
CA ARG A 99 -18.89 43.88 -41.01
C ARG A 99 -18.02 43.00 -40.10
N MET A 100 -18.42 41.74 -39.91
CA MET A 100 -17.82 40.79 -38.97
C MET A 100 -17.29 39.52 -39.65
N GLY A 101 -17.94 39.03 -40.70
CA GLY A 101 -17.60 37.74 -41.33
C GLY A 101 -16.39 37.76 -42.28
N GLN A 102 -15.84 38.94 -42.59
CA GLN A 102 -14.73 39.08 -43.52
C GLN A 102 -13.39 38.56 -42.96
N THR A 103 -12.49 38.17 -43.86
CA THR A 103 -11.13 37.71 -43.50
C THR A 103 -10.38 38.79 -42.72
N GLU A 104 -10.42 40.03 -43.22
CA GLU A 104 -9.87 41.20 -42.54
C GLU A 104 -10.83 41.67 -41.45
N THR A 105 -10.30 42.13 -40.31
CA THR A 105 -11.12 42.68 -39.24
C THR A 105 -11.61 44.07 -39.65
N VAL A 106 -12.84 44.14 -40.18
CA VAL A 106 -13.45 45.40 -40.64
C VAL A 106 -13.91 46.26 -39.46
N GLU A 107 -14.57 45.68 -38.47
CA GLU A 107 -14.96 46.40 -37.24
C GLU A 107 -13.86 46.32 -36.17
N GLN A 108 -13.21 47.45 -35.90
CA GLN A 108 -12.11 47.52 -34.93
C GLN A 108 -12.59 47.53 -33.48
N SER A 109 -13.80 48.03 -33.21
CA SER A 109 -14.34 48.12 -31.84
C SER A 109 -14.80 46.76 -31.33
N GLU A 110 -14.15 46.28 -30.26
CA GLU A 110 -14.48 45.04 -29.54
C GLU A 110 -15.92 45.04 -28.99
N GLU A 111 -16.41 46.20 -28.53
CA GLU A 111 -17.77 46.37 -28.01
C GLU A 111 -18.81 46.26 -29.13
N ILE A 112 -18.54 46.83 -30.31
CA ILE A 112 -19.45 46.72 -31.45
C ILE A 112 -19.45 45.30 -32.01
N ARG A 113 -18.28 44.65 -32.09
CA ARG A 113 -18.21 43.23 -32.48
C ARG A 113 -19.05 42.36 -31.54
N LEU A 114 -19.06 42.65 -30.23
CA LEU A 114 -19.94 41.97 -29.29
C LEU A 114 -21.42 42.22 -29.61
N LEU A 115 -21.80 43.48 -29.85
CA LEU A 115 -23.19 43.84 -30.21
C LEU A 115 -23.67 43.12 -31.49
N TYR A 116 -22.80 42.95 -32.49
CA TYR A 116 -23.13 42.21 -33.71
C TYR A 116 -23.50 40.76 -33.43
N ILE A 117 -22.73 40.08 -32.58
CA ILE A 117 -23.00 38.67 -32.23
C ILE A 117 -24.24 38.57 -31.34
N GLN A 118 -24.45 39.49 -30.40
CA GLN A 118 -25.67 39.56 -29.61
C GLN A 118 -26.92 39.77 -30.47
N GLN A 119 -26.83 40.61 -31.50
CA GLN A 119 -27.93 40.81 -32.46
C GLN A 119 -28.21 39.55 -33.28
N LEU A 120 -27.17 38.85 -33.75
CA LEU A 120 -27.34 37.56 -34.43
C LEU A 120 -28.03 36.54 -33.52
N ARG A 121 -27.61 36.45 -32.26
CA ARG A 121 -28.22 35.56 -31.26
C ARG A 121 -29.69 35.87 -31.02
N LEU A 122 -30.03 37.15 -30.87
CA LEU A 122 -31.40 37.61 -30.69
C LEU A 122 -32.31 37.12 -31.84
N MET A 123 -31.82 37.22 -33.08
CA MET A 123 -32.57 36.72 -34.24
C MET A 123 -32.78 35.20 -34.16
N LEU A 124 -31.72 34.44 -33.89
CA LEU A 124 -31.81 32.97 -33.79
C LEU A 124 -32.79 32.53 -32.71
N GLN A 125 -32.79 33.19 -31.55
CA GLN A 125 -33.74 32.90 -30.46
C GLN A 125 -35.20 33.15 -30.86
N LYS A 126 -35.47 34.19 -31.65
CA LYS A 126 -36.83 34.46 -32.17
C LYS A 126 -37.28 33.39 -33.16
N TYR A 127 -36.39 32.97 -34.05
CA TYR A 127 -36.69 31.87 -34.98
C TYR A 127 -36.92 30.53 -34.26
N ALA A 128 -36.19 30.28 -33.17
CA ALA A 128 -36.39 29.09 -32.34
C ALA A 128 -37.80 29.01 -31.76
N GLN A 129 -38.33 30.14 -31.26
CA GLN A 129 -39.66 30.20 -30.65
C GLN A 129 -40.80 29.93 -31.64
N MET A 130 -40.61 30.26 -32.92
CA MET A 130 -41.63 30.09 -33.96
C MET A 130 -41.67 28.67 -34.57
N GLY A 131 -40.64 27.86 -34.36
CA GLY A 131 -40.54 26.50 -34.93
C GLY A 131 -40.37 26.45 -36.46
N ASN A 132 -40.23 27.60 -37.14
CA ASN A 132 -39.96 27.70 -38.58
C ASN A 132 -38.56 28.26 -38.79
N ALA A 133 -37.61 27.41 -39.18
CA ALA A 133 -36.21 27.77 -39.38
C ALA A 133 -35.75 27.64 -40.85
N GLY A 134 -36.69 27.48 -41.80
CA GLY A 134 -36.37 27.16 -43.20
C GLY A 134 -35.48 28.19 -43.89
N VAL A 135 -35.69 29.49 -43.61
CA VAL A 135 -34.91 30.60 -44.19
C VAL A 135 -33.42 30.57 -43.77
N LEU A 136 -33.08 30.00 -42.62
CA LEU A 136 -31.68 29.92 -42.17
C LEU A 136 -30.82 29.12 -43.14
N ARG A 137 -31.43 28.21 -43.92
CA ARG A 137 -30.76 27.48 -45.00
C ARG A 137 -30.12 28.41 -46.03
N GLU A 138 -30.76 29.53 -46.32
CA GLU A 138 -30.30 30.49 -47.33
C GLU A 138 -29.11 31.32 -46.84
N CYS A 139 -28.86 31.36 -45.52
CA CYS A 139 -27.84 32.20 -44.92
C CYS A 139 -26.84 31.49 -43.99
N TYR A 140 -26.84 30.15 -43.92
CA TYR A 140 -25.89 29.41 -43.08
C TYR A 140 -24.44 29.78 -43.37
N GLU A 141 -24.07 29.97 -44.64
CA GLU A 141 -22.70 30.34 -45.00
C GLU A 141 -22.28 31.65 -44.33
N GLN A 142 -23.10 32.70 -44.45
CA GLN A 142 -22.86 34.00 -43.83
C GLN A 142 -22.85 33.90 -42.29
N VAL A 143 -23.81 33.17 -41.70
CA VAL A 143 -23.87 32.96 -40.24
C VAL A 143 -22.60 32.25 -39.76
N VAL A 144 -22.14 31.22 -40.46
CA VAL A 144 -20.94 30.45 -40.13
C VAL A 144 -19.68 31.29 -40.29
N GLN A 145 -19.60 32.15 -41.31
CA GLN A 145 -18.48 33.10 -41.48
C GLN A 145 -18.38 34.04 -40.27
N VAL A 146 -19.50 34.65 -39.87
CA VAL A 146 -19.59 35.52 -38.69
C VAL A 146 -19.20 34.77 -37.42
N LEU A 147 -19.74 33.56 -37.21
CA LEU A 147 -19.45 32.76 -36.03
C LEU A 147 -17.99 32.30 -35.97
N ASN A 148 -17.42 31.81 -37.07
CA ASN A 148 -16.03 31.37 -37.14
C ASN A 148 -15.07 32.53 -36.80
N LYS A 149 -15.35 33.75 -37.28
CA LYS A 149 -14.56 34.93 -36.89
C LYS A 149 -14.75 35.27 -35.42
N SER A 150 -15.99 35.23 -34.89
CA SER A 150 -16.28 35.58 -33.50
C SER A 150 -15.63 34.65 -32.48
N ILE A 151 -15.62 33.33 -32.76
CA ILE A 151 -14.99 32.32 -31.90
C ILE A 151 -13.47 32.52 -31.84
N ARG A 152 -12.88 33.02 -32.92
CA ARG A 152 -11.44 33.33 -33.03
C ARG A 152 -11.08 34.76 -32.65
N ASP A 153 -12.03 35.54 -32.12
CA ASP A 153 -11.80 36.94 -31.77
C ASP A 153 -10.76 37.08 -30.64
N ALA A 154 -10.00 38.16 -30.65
CA ALA A 154 -9.05 38.47 -29.58
C ALA A 154 -9.77 38.81 -28.26
N TYR A 155 -11.01 39.31 -28.33
CA TYR A 155 -11.79 39.70 -27.17
C TYR A 155 -12.64 38.54 -26.63
N ALA A 156 -12.33 38.10 -25.41
CA ALA A 156 -12.97 36.93 -24.79
C ALA A 156 -14.49 37.05 -24.60
N ALA A 157 -15.06 38.25 -24.55
CA ALA A 157 -16.53 38.39 -24.48
C ALA A 157 -17.18 38.05 -25.84
N VAL A 158 -16.57 38.46 -26.95
CA VAL A 158 -17.03 38.11 -28.31
C VAL A 158 -16.94 36.61 -28.54
N GLN A 159 -15.83 35.98 -28.11
CA GLN A 159 -15.67 34.53 -28.22
C GLN A 159 -16.78 33.76 -27.48
N ARG A 160 -17.08 34.16 -26.23
CA ARG A 160 -18.11 33.52 -25.43
C ARG A 160 -19.51 33.76 -25.99
N GLU A 161 -19.81 34.96 -26.46
CA GLU A 161 -21.08 35.24 -27.13
C GLU A 161 -21.20 34.46 -28.44
N GLY A 162 -20.11 34.31 -29.20
CA GLY A 162 -20.05 33.47 -30.40
C GLY A 162 -20.35 32.01 -30.09
N CYS A 163 -19.78 31.46 -29.02
CA CYS A 163 -20.08 30.12 -28.54
C CYS A 163 -21.57 29.97 -28.16
N ALA A 164 -22.11 30.92 -27.39
CA ALA A 164 -23.52 30.91 -27.00
C ALA A 164 -24.47 31.03 -28.20
N THR A 165 -24.11 31.87 -29.17
CA THR A 165 -24.87 32.05 -30.43
C THR A 165 -24.84 30.78 -31.27
N LEU A 166 -23.71 30.09 -31.32
CA LEU A 166 -23.61 28.79 -31.97
C LEU A 166 -24.51 27.75 -31.30
N VAL A 167 -24.58 27.72 -29.96
CA VAL A 167 -25.53 26.84 -29.25
C VAL A 167 -26.96 27.14 -29.69
N GLU A 168 -27.39 28.40 -29.72
CA GLU A 168 -28.74 28.76 -30.21
C GLU A 168 -28.94 28.32 -31.67
N LEU A 169 -27.96 28.55 -32.55
CA LEU A 169 -28.02 28.11 -33.95
C LEU A 169 -28.26 26.60 -34.05
N THR A 170 -27.57 25.79 -33.25
CA THR A 170 -27.74 24.33 -33.28
C THR A 170 -29.12 23.86 -32.79
N THR A 171 -29.87 24.68 -32.04
CA THR A 171 -31.24 24.33 -31.64
C THR A 171 -32.25 24.53 -32.76
N VAL A 172 -31.98 25.43 -33.70
CA VAL A 172 -32.87 25.76 -34.82
C VAL A 172 -32.43 25.15 -36.15
N ALA A 173 -31.16 24.77 -36.27
CA ALA A 173 -30.59 24.30 -37.52
C ALA A 173 -31.09 22.90 -37.91
N SER A 174 -31.33 22.71 -39.21
CA SER A 174 -31.53 21.39 -39.81
C SER A 174 -30.20 20.65 -39.90
N THR A 175 -30.09 19.49 -39.23
CA THR A 175 -28.85 18.71 -39.19
C THR A 175 -28.25 18.43 -40.57
N HIS A 176 -29.07 17.99 -41.53
CA HIS A 176 -28.59 17.65 -42.86
C HIS A 176 -27.99 18.85 -43.61
N GLU A 177 -28.57 20.04 -43.42
CA GLU A 177 -28.16 21.26 -44.13
C GLU A 177 -27.00 21.97 -43.42
N PHE A 178 -26.92 21.85 -42.10
CA PHE A 178 -25.88 22.47 -41.29
C PHE A 178 -24.60 21.63 -41.21
N GLN A 179 -24.70 20.31 -41.39
CA GLN A 179 -23.58 19.37 -41.32
C GLN A 179 -22.31 19.80 -42.09
N PRO A 180 -22.37 20.36 -43.32
CA PRO A 180 -21.17 20.79 -44.06
C PRO A 180 -20.34 21.87 -43.35
N TYR A 181 -20.95 22.62 -42.44
CA TYR A 181 -20.30 23.73 -41.73
C TYR A 181 -19.72 23.32 -40.36
N THR A 182 -20.10 22.15 -39.85
CA THR A 182 -19.76 21.73 -38.49
C THR A 182 -18.26 21.59 -38.25
N GLU A 183 -17.50 21.06 -39.22
CA GLU A 183 -16.05 20.89 -39.08
C GLU A 183 -15.32 22.23 -38.97
N THR A 184 -15.70 23.22 -39.79
CA THR A 184 -15.12 24.57 -39.76
C THR A 184 -15.28 25.22 -38.38
N LEU A 185 -16.48 25.11 -37.81
CA LEU A 185 -16.80 25.64 -36.48
C LEU A 185 -16.10 24.86 -35.36
N ALA A 186 -16.00 23.53 -35.47
CA ALA A 186 -15.28 22.71 -34.50
C ALA A 186 -13.80 23.10 -34.44
N ILE A 187 -13.15 23.29 -35.60
CA ILE A 187 -11.75 23.73 -35.68
C ILE A 187 -11.55 25.12 -35.05
N ALA A 188 -12.54 26.01 -35.15
CA ALA A 188 -12.51 27.30 -34.45
C ALA A 188 -12.49 27.11 -32.93
N LEU A 189 -13.37 26.24 -32.42
CA LEU A 189 -13.55 25.98 -31.00
C LEU A 189 -12.36 25.26 -30.34
N TYR A 190 -11.64 24.39 -31.07
CA TYR A 190 -10.47 23.69 -30.52
C TYR A 190 -9.41 24.65 -29.95
N SER A 191 -9.24 25.82 -30.58
CA SER A 191 -8.30 26.84 -30.08
C SER A 191 -8.67 27.40 -28.70
N MET A 192 -9.96 27.37 -28.34
CA MET A 192 -10.47 27.86 -27.06
C MET A 192 -10.36 26.82 -25.94
N LEU A 193 -10.19 25.54 -26.26
CA LEU A 193 -10.12 24.47 -25.25
C LEU A 193 -8.92 24.62 -24.32
N ASN A 194 -7.83 25.22 -24.79
CA ASN A 194 -6.63 25.49 -23.97
C ASN A 194 -6.55 26.94 -23.46
N HIS A 195 -7.66 27.68 -23.50
CA HIS A 195 -7.67 29.07 -23.08
C HIS A 195 -7.38 29.23 -21.58
N ARG A 196 -6.64 30.26 -21.17
CA ARG A 196 -6.22 30.47 -19.76
C ARG A 196 -7.39 30.59 -18.77
N HIS A 197 -8.50 31.19 -19.21
CA HIS A 197 -9.68 31.41 -18.38
C HIS A 197 -10.72 30.30 -18.55
N ALA A 198 -11.12 29.68 -17.44
CA ALA A 198 -12.09 28.59 -17.43
C ALA A 198 -13.43 28.93 -18.10
N PRO A 199 -14.04 30.13 -17.95
CA PRO A 199 -15.30 30.45 -18.62
C PRO A 199 -15.26 30.34 -20.15
N ALA A 200 -14.10 30.57 -20.78
CA ALA A 200 -13.95 30.40 -22.22
C ALA A 200 -13.88 28.91 -22.60
N ARG A 201 -13.17 28.10 -21.81
CA ARG A 201 -13.12 26.64 -22.01
C ARG A 201 -14.49 26.01 -21.83
N ILE A 202 -15.24 26.41 -20.79
CA ILE A 202 -16.63 26.01 -20.54
C ILE A 202 -17.50 26.34 -21.76
N ALA A 203 -17.47 27.58 -22.24
CA ALA A 203 -18.26 27.99 -23.41
C ALA A 203 -17.90 27.18 -24.66
N ALA A 204 -16.61 26.89 -24.87
CA ALA A 204 -16.15 26.10 -26.01
C ALA A 204 -16.63 24.65 -25.94
N VAL A 205 -16.52 24.00 -24.78
CA VAL A 205 -17.01 22.61 -24.58
C VAL A 205 -18.52 22.55 -24.75
N GLN A 206 -19.26 23.51 -24.19
CA GLN A 206 -20.72 23.58 -24.35
C GLN A 206 -21.14 23.76 -25.82
N ALA A 207 -20.44 24.60 -26.57
CA ALA A 207 -20.69 24.79 -28.01
C ALA A 207 -20.35 23.53 -28.82
N LEU A 208 -19.21 22.88 -28.54
CA LEU A 208 -18.83 21.61 -29.16
C LEU A 208 -19.84 20.50 -28.85
N ALA A 209 -20.41 20.48 -27.65
CA ALA A 209 -21.41 19.49 -27.25
C ALA A 209 -22.65 19.55 -28.15
N HIS A 210 -23.20 20.74 -28.37
CA HIS A 210 -24.37 20.89 -29.25
C HIS A 210 -24.01 20.72 -30.72
N LEU A 211 -22.83 21.19 -31.13
CA LEU A 211 -22.32 20.99 -32.48
C LEU A 211 -22.20 19.50 -32.82
N SER A 212 -21.79 18.67 -31.85
CA SER A 212 -21.61 17.22 -32.04
C SER A 212 -22.88 16.49 -32.49
N LEU A 213 -24.06 17.01 -32.12
CA LEU A 213 -25.36 16.44 -32.51
C LEU A 213 -25.64 16.60 -34.02
N HIS A 214 -24.95 17.54 -34.67
CA HIS A 214 -25.09 17.85 -36.10
C HIS A 214 -23.96 17.29 -36.96
N MET A 215 -22.93 16.71 -36.34
CA MET A 215 -21.80 16.14 -37.06
C MET A 215 -22.16 14.79 -37.68
N ASN A 216 -21.47 14.44 -38.78
CA ASN A 216 -21.57 13.09 -39.30
C ASN A 216 -20.99 12.11 -38.28
N ALA A 217 -21.84 11.26 -37.71
CA ALA A 217 -21.41 10.22 -36.80
C ALA A 217 -20.31 9.37 -37.45
N SER A 218 -20.54 8.87 -38.67
CA SER A 218 -19.61 7.98 -39.41
C SER A 218 -18.27 8.61 -39.81
N GLY A 219 -18.10 9.93 -39.67
CA GLY A 219 -16.87 10.65 -40.02
C GLY A 219 -15.79 10.59 -38.91
N ASP A 220 -14.53 10.81 -39.29
CA ASP A 220 -13.43 10.96 -38.34
C ASP A 220 -13.51 12.27 -37.53
N SER A 221 -14.35 13.21 -37.95
CA SER A 221 -14.53 14.51 -37.30
C SER A 221 -15.08 14.40 -35.88
N LEU A 222 -16.07 13.52 -35.64
CA LEU A 222 -16.60 13.29 -34.29
C LEU A 222 -15.55 12.64 -33.37
N LYS A 223 -14.75 11.72 -33.92
CA LYS A 223 -13.65 11.07 -33.19
C LYS A 223 -12.60 12.10 -32.78
N ARG A 224 -12.23 12.99 -33.70
CA ARG A 224 -11.30 14.10 -33.43
C ARG A 224 -11.86 15.00 -32.34
N LEU A 225 -13.13 15.41 -32.45
CA LEU A 225 -13.78 16.26 -31.46
C LEU A 225 -13.68 15.68 -30.05
N ILE A 226 -14.07 14.41 -29.87
CA ILE A 226 -13.94 13.73 -28.57
C ILE A 226 -12.48 13.72 -28.12
N GLY A 227 -11.53 13.41 -29.01
CA GLY A 227 -10.10 13.41 -28.71
C GLY A 227 -9.55 14.77 -28.25
N GLU A 228 -10.07 15.88 -28.78
CA GLU A 228 -9.68 17.24 -28.37
C GLU A 228 -10.28 17.63 -27.00
N VAL A 229 -11.47 17.11 -26.67
CA VAL A 229 -12.16 17.39 -25.39
C VAL A 229 -11.67 16.49 -24.26
N SER A 230 -11.33 15.22 -24.52
CA SER A 230 -10.93 14.24 -23.49
C SER A 230 -9.84 14.73 -22.51
N PRO A 231 -8.78 15.45 -22.94
CA PRO A 231 -7.78 15.99 -22.01
C PRO A 231 -8.35 16.92 -20.94
N LEU A 232 -9.47 17.59 -21.21
CA LEU A 232 -10.14 18.49 -20.28
C LEU A 232 -10.88 17.74 -19.15
N LEU A 233 -11.02 16.42 -19.22
CA LEU A 233 -11.46 15.60 -18.08
C LEU A 233 -10.47 15.64 -16.91
N MET A 234 -9.26 16.17 -17.12
CA MET A 234 -8.24 16.40 -16.10
C MET A 234 -7.97 17.91 -15.89
N ASP A 235 -8.87 18.80 -16.32
CA ASP A 235 -8.74 20.24 -16.12
C ASP A 235 -8.75 20.59 -14.63
N ASN A 236 -7.93 21.57 -14.23
CA ASN A 236 -7.85 22.02 -12.83
C ASN A 236 -9.18 22.59 -12.31
N MET A 237 -10.02 23.16 -13.19
CA MET A 237 -11.31 23.74 -12.83
C MET A 237 -12.42 22.67 -12.90
N PRO A 238 -13.08 22.33 -11.78
CA PRO A 238 -14.12 21.29 -11.77
C PRO A 238 -15.27 21.55 -12.76
N LEU A 239 -15.66 22.82 -12.94
CA LEU A 239 -16.71 23.19 -13.88
C LEU A 239 -16.37 22.90 -15.35
N VAL A 240 -15.09 22.90 -15.73
CA VAL A 240 -14.68 22.50 -17.09
C VAL A 240 -14.88 20.99 -17.26
N ARG A 241 -14.45 20.19 -16.27
CA ARG A 241 -14.66 18.74 -16.26
C ARG A 241 -16.15 18.38 -16.30
N ARG A 242 -16.98 19.11 -15.53
CA ARG A 242 -18.44 18.99 -15.56
C ARG A 242 -19.00 19.18 -16.98
N GLU A 243 -18.55 20.19 -17.72
CA GLU A 243 -19.02 20.40 -19.09
C GLU A 243 -18.61 19.27 -20.04
N CYS A 244 -17.43 18.66 -19.85
CA CYS A 244 -17.04 17.46 -20.60
C CYS A 244 -18.02 16.31 -20.34
N GLY A 245 -18.39 16.08 -19.07
CA GLY A 245 -19.41 15.10 -18.70
C GLY A 245 -20.79 15.42 -19.28
N GLN A 246 -21.21 16.68 -19.21
CA GLN A 246 -22.48 17.15 -19.78
C GLN A 246 -22.53 16.95 -21.30
N MET A 247 -21.40 17.16 -21.99
CA MET A 247 -21.28 16.85 -23.41
C MET A 247 -21.53 15.36 -23.66
N GLY A 248 -20.89 14.48 -22.89
CA GLY A 248 -21.12 13.03 -23.02
C GLY A 248 -22.58 12.64 -22.78
N VAL A 249 -23.21 13.20 -21.74
CA VAL A 249 -24.65 13.02 -21.46
C VAL A 249 -25.50 13.46 -22.66
N LEU A 250 -25.24 14.65 -23.20
CA LEU A 250 -26.03 15.18 -24.32
C LEU A 250 -25.96 14.26 -25.53
N MET A 251 -24.77 13.75 -25.85
CA MET A 251 -24.58 12.80 -26.94
C MET A 251 -25.30 11.47 -26.68
N LEU A 252 -25.25 10.94 -25.45
CA LEU A 252 -25.95 9.71 -25.09
C LEU A 252 -27.48 9.83 -25.12
N LEU A 253 -28.03 11.03 -24.99
CA LEU A 253 -29.48 11.24 -25.07
C LEU A 253 -29.93 11.52 -26.50
N GLN A 254 -29.20 12.37 -27.24
CA GLN A 254 -29.72 13.05 -28.43
C GLN A 254 -28.97 12.73 -29.72
N LEU A 255 -27.77 12.12 -29.68
CA LEU A 255 -27.05 11.80 -30.92
C LEU A 255 -27.78 10.67 -31.67
N LYS A 256 -28.09 10.90 -32.96
CA LYS A 256 -28.94 10.03 -33.78
C LYS A 256 -28.45 8.58 -33.88
N ASP A 257 -27.14 8.37 -34.06
CA ASP A 257 -26.50 7.05 -34.13
C ASP A 257 -25.59 6.80 -32.91
N ARG A 258 -26.07 7.13 -31.71
CA ARG A 258 -25.26 7.03 -30.48
C ARG A 258 -24.76 5.62 -30.17
N TYR A 259 -25.48 4.56 -30.55
CA TYR A 259 -25.12 3.17 -30.25
C TYR A 259 -23.75 2.79 -30.82
N SER A 260 -23.42 3.30 -32.01
CA SER A 260 -22.13 3.07 -32.67
C SER A 260 -20.96 3.80 -31.97
N TYR A 261 -21.25 4.72 -31.04
CA TYR A 261 -20.28 5.62 -30.41
C TYR A 261 -20.21 5.52 -28.89
N PHE A 262 -21.00 4.63 -28.25
CA PHE A 262 -21.00 4.48 -26.79
C PHE A 262 -19.58 4.31 -26.22
N GLU A 263 -18.75 3.46 -26.83
CA GLU A 263 -17.36 3.24 -26.39
C GLU A 263 -16.52 4.53 -26.33
N ARG A 264 -16.82 5.53 -27.17
CA ARG A 264 -16.11 6.82 -27.21
C ARG A 264 -16.72 7.88 -26.30
N ILE A 265 -18.04 7.81 -26.09
CA ILE A 265 -18.78 8.80 -25.31
C ILE A 265 -18.72 8.48 -23.81
N LEU A 266 -18.79 7.20 -23.44
CA LEU A 266 -18.82 6.75 -22.05
C LEU A 266 -17.69 7.30 -21.18
N PRO A 267 -16.41 7.37 -21.62
CA PRO A 267 -15.34 7.96 -20.83
C PRO A 267 -15.63 9.39 -20.35
N LEU A 268 -16.29 10.22 -21.18
CA LEU A 268 -16.63 11.59 -20.81
C LEU A 268 -17.52 11.66 -19.57
N VAL A 269 -18.47 10.72 -19.46
CA VAL A 269 -19.43 10.66 -18.36
C VAL A 269 -18.85 9.91 -17.16
N LEU A 270 -18.30 8.71 -17.38
CA LEU A 270 -17.83 7.83 -16.30
C LEU A 270 -16.69 8.46 -15.49
N CYS A 271 -15.78 9.22 -16.13
CA CYS A 271 -14.74 9.97 -15.40
C CYS A 271 -15.35 10.97 -14.40
N CYS A 272 -16.46 11.61 -14.75
CA CYS A 272 -17.14 12.59 -13.89
C CYS A 272 -17.90 11.93 -12.72
N LEU A 273 -18.26 10.65 -12.82
CA LEU A 273 -18.91 9.89 -11.75
C LEU A 273 -17.93 9.48 -10.64
N LYS A 274 -16.62 9.67 -10.83
CA LYS A 274 -15.58 9.46 -9.82
C LYS A 274 -14.70 10.71 -9.66
N ASP A 275 -15.27 11.87 -9.96
CA ASP A 275 -14.60 13.16 -9.78
C ASP A 275 -14.35 13.47 -8.29
N ASP A 276 -13.29 14.20 -7.98
CA ASP A 276 -12.98 14.60 -6.60
C ASP A 276 -13.90 15.75 -6.11
N SER A 277 -14.54 16.47 -7.04
CA SER A 277 -15.48 17.56 -6.73
C SER A 277 -16.92 17.06 -6.55
N PRO A 278 -17.54 17.28 -5.38
CA PRO A 278 -18.94 16.89 -5.15
C PRO A 278 -19.92 17.63 -6.06
N GLU A 279 -19.59 18.84 -6.51
CA GLU A 279 -20.44 19.62 -7.43
C GLU A 279 -20.56 18.94 -8.80
N VAL A 280 -19.46 18.36 -9.30
CA VAL A 280 -19.44 17.64 -10.59
C VAL A 280 -20.33 16.40 -10.49
N LEU A 281 -20.15 15.62 -9.41
CA LEU A 281 -20.93 14.41 -9.13
C LEU A 281 -22.43 14.71 -9.06
N ALA A 282 -22.82 15.69 -8.23
CA ALA A 282 -24.21 16.07 -8.03
C ALA A 282 -24.91 16.54 -9.32
N TYR A 283 -24.15 17.13 -10.26
CA TYR A 283 -24.69 17.58 -11.54
C TYR A 283 -24.80 16.43 -12.56
N ILE A 284 -23.80 15.55 -12.64
CA ILE A 284 -23.71 14.51 -13.67
C ILE A 284 -24.53 13.26 -13.32
N GLN A 285 -24.55 12.83 -12.06
CA GLN A 285 -25.21 11.58 -11.65
C GLN A 285 -26.71 11.52 -12.03
N PRO A 286 -27.54 12.53 -11.75
CA PRO A 286 -28.96 12.48 -12.13
C PRO A 286 -29.17 12.40 -13.65
N ARG A 287 -28.27 12.99 -14.43
CA ARG A 287 -28.33 12.97 -15.90
C ARG A 287 -27.83 11.65 -16.48
N TRP A 288 -26.83 11.04 -15.86
CA TRP A 288 -26.41 9.69 -16.20
C TRP A 288 -27.55 8.68 -15.99
N LEU A 289 -28.32 8.82 -14.91
CA LEU A 289 -29.52 7.99 -14.68
C LEU A 289 -30.58 8.19 -15.77
N GLN A 290 -30.73 9.41 -16.31
CA GLN A 290 -31.59 9.65 -17.48
C GLN A 290 -31.11 8.90 -18.72
N CYS A 291 -29.80 8.89 -18.99
CA CYS A 291 -29.23 8.11 -20.09
C CYS A 291 -29.51 6.61 -19.91
N GLY A 292 -29.34 6.10 -18.69
CA GLY A 292 -29.65 4.71 -18.36
C GLY A 292 -31.12 4.38 -18.54
N LYS A 293 -32.02 5.27 -18.12
CA LYS A 293 -33.47 5.10 -18.32
C LYS A 293 -33.83 5.04 -19.80
N GLN A 294 -33.33 5.97 -20.60
CA GLN A 294 -33.59 5.96 -22.04
C GLN A 294 -33.08 4.67 -22.70
N TYR A 295 -31.88 4.21 -22.34
CA TYR A 295 -31.36 2.94 -22.85
C TYR A 295 -32.19 1.75 -22.37
N TYR A 296 -32.72 1.79 -21.14
CA TYR A 296 -33.64 0.75 -20.66
C TYR A 296 -34.91 0.70 -21.50
N ASP A 297 -35.59 1.83 -21.67
CA ASP A 297 -36.84 1.93 -22.42
C ASP A 297 -36.68 1.46 -23.89
N GLU A 298 -35.51 1.68 -24.48
CA GLU A 298 -35.20 1.29 -25.86
C GLU A 298 -34.84 -0.20 -26.02
N ASN A 299 -34.40 -0.88 -24.96
CA ASN A 299 -33.97 -2.28 -24.98
C ASN A 299 -34.73 -3.13 -23.93
N GLU A 300 -35.94 -2.71 -23.56
CA GLU A 300 -36.74 -3.28 -22.46
C GLU A 300 -36.89 -4.81 -22.59
N ALA A 301 -37.09 -5.30 -23.82
CA ALA A 301 -37.28 -6.73 -24.08
C ALA A 301 -36.10 -7.60 -23.62
N GLU A 302 -34.87 -7.10 -23.73
CA GLU A 302 -33.65 -7.80 -23.29
C GLU A 302 -33.38 -7.54 -21.81
N LEU A 303 -33.45 -6.27 -21.39
CA LEU A 303 -33.04 -5.85 -20.05
C LEU A 303 -34.03 -6.25 -18.95
N ALA A 304 -35.32 -6.30 -19.22
CA ALA A 304 -36.31 -6.76 -18.23
C ALA A 304 -36.10 -8.23 -17.84
N GLN A 305 -35.65 -9.07 -18.78
CA GLN A 305 -35.32 -10.47 -18.49
C GLN A 305 -34.04 -10.57 -17.65
N GLN A 306 -33.04 -9.75 -17.97
CA GLN A 306 -31.79 -9.67 -17.21
C GLN A 306 -32.05 -9.19 -15.77
N GLU A 307 -32.88 -8.17 -15.59
CA GLU A 307 -33.19 -7.56 -14.29
C GLU A 307 -33.75 -8.57 -13.29
N ILE A 308 -34.60 -9.51 -13.73
CA ILE A 308 -35.18 -10.56 -12.88
C ILE A 308 -34.10 -11.43 -12.23
N ALA A 309 -33.00 -11.70 -12.95
CA ALA A 309 -31.91 -12.55 -12.48
C ALA A 309 -30.72 -11.74 -11.91
N ASP A 310 -30.75 -10.41 -12.02
CA ASP A 310 -29.63 -9.50 -11.72
C ASP A 310 -29.65 -9.00 -10.27
N LEU A 311 -29.58 -9.95 -9.33
CA LEU A 311 -29.46 -9.63 -7.91
C LEU A 311 -28.06 -9.11 -7.59
N PRO A 312 -27.94 -8.07 -6.74
CA PRO A 312 -26.63 -7.60 -6.29
C PRO A 312 -25.92 -8.70 -5.48
N VAL A 313 -24.59 -8.77 -5.59
CA VAL A 313 -23.79 -9.65 -4.74
C VAL A 313 -23.96 -9.28 -3.27
N ALA A 314 -23.94 -10.27 -2.37
CA ALA A 314 -24.22 -10.03 -0.96
C ALA A 314 -23.14 -9.16 -0.26
N ASN A 315 -21.92 -9.11 -0.80
CA ASN A 315 -20.80 -8.27 -0.34
C ASN A 315 -20.61 -7.02 -1.21
N TYR A 316 -21.68 -6.49 -1.83
CA TYR A 316 -21.61 -5.25 -2.58
C TYR A 316 -20.96 -4.14 -1.71
N PRO A 317 -20.08 -3.27 -2.26
CA PRO A 317 -19.43 -2.24 -1.47
C PRO A 317 -20.44 -1.34 -0.72
N ALA A 318 -20.28 -1.22 0.61
CA ALA A 318 -21.28 -0.58 1.47
C ALA A 318 -21.53 0.91 1.15
N ASP A 319 -20.48 1.64 0.79
CA ASP A 319 -20.55 3.09 0.52
C ASP A 319 -20.77 3.43 -0.98
N VAL A 320 -21.23 2.47 -1.77
CA VAL A 320 -21.39 2.64 -3.23
C VAL A 320 -22.80 2.26 -3.64
N GLU A 321 -23.49 3.22 -4.27
CA GLU A 321 -24.79 2.97 -4.88
C GLU A 321 -24.62 2.15 -6.17
N ARG A 322 -25.37 1.05 -6.29
CA ARG A 322 -25.34 0.21 -7.48
C ARG A 322 -25.99 0.94 -8.66
N PRO A 323 -25.30 1.10 -9.81
CA PRO A 323 -25.89 1.74 -10.98
C PRO A 323 -27.12 0.96 -11.51
N SER A 324 -28.09 1.68 -12.08
CA SER A 324 -29.29 1.06 -12.65
C SER A 324 -28.96 0.09 -13.79
N ILE A 325 -29.84 -0.89 -14.04
CA ILE A 325 -29.66 -1.89 -15.10
C ILE A 325 -29.42 -1.25 -16.48
N GLY A 326 -30.09 -0.14 -16.80
CA GLY A 326 -29.87 0.58 -18.05
C GLY A 326 -28.49 1.26 -18.15
N CYS A 327 -28.02 1.88 -17.06
CA CYS A 327 -26.66 2.44 -16.98
C CYS A 327 -25.59 1.33 -17.13
N ARG A 328 -25.83 0.18 -16.50
CA ARG A 328 -24.95 -0.99 -16.60
C ARG A 328 -24.94 -1.56 -18.02
N GLY A 329 -26.12 -1.71 -18.64
CA GLY A 329 -26.28 -2.19 -20.01
C GLY A 329 -25.47 -1.38 -21.04
N LEU A 330 -25.42 -0.05 -20.90
CA LEU A 330 -24.58 0.82 -21.74
C LEU A 330 -23.09 0.43 -21.68
N VAL A 331 -22.57 0.17 -20.48
CA VAL A 331 -21.16 -0.20 -20.25
C VAL A 331 -20.91 -1.65 -20.67
N GLN A 332 -21.82 -2.56 -20.34
CA GLN A 332 -21.73 -3.99 -20.70
C GLN A 332 -21.74 -4.22 -22.22
N ARG A 333 -22.45 -3.37 -22.98
CA ARG A 333 -22.38 -3.40 -24.45
C ARG A 333 -21.05 -2.86 -25.01
N SER A 334 -20.31 -2.12 -24.21
CA SER A 334 -19.11 -1.37 -24.60
C SER A 334 -17.81 -1.96 -24.04
N LEU A 335 -17.76 -3.28 -23.76
CA LEU A 335 -16.61 -3.95 -23.13
C LEU A 335 -15.29 -3.84 -23.92
N ARG A 336 -15.31 -3.49 -25.20
CA ARG A 336 -14.09 -3.26 -25.99
C ARG A 336 -13.34 -1.99 -25.57
N LEU A 337 -14.00 -1.07 -24.88
CA LEU A 337 -13.38 0.14 -24.31
C LEU A 337 -12.27 -0.21 -23.31
N LEU A 338 -12.35 -1.39 -22.68
CA LEU A 338 -11.38 -1.81 -21.69
C LEU A 338 -9.93 -1.72 -22.19
N ALA A 339 -9.65 -2.12 -23.44
CA ALA A 339 -8.31 -2.13 -24.01
C ALA A 339 -7.67 -0.74 -24.00
N LEU A 340 -8.48 0.29 -24.19
CA LEU A 340 -8.04 1.68 -24.15
C LEU A 340 -7.77 2.11 -22.70
N ILE A 341 -8.68 1.76 -21.78
CA ILE A 341 -8.55 2.10 -20.35
C ILE A 341 -7.29 1.45 -19.74
N THR A 342 -7.09 0.15 -19.97
CA THR A 342 -5.97 -0.60 -19.38
C THR A 342 -4.62 -0.14 -19.92
N ARG A 343 -4.55 0.23 -21.20
CA ARG A 343 -3.34 0.83 -21.79
C ARG A 343 -2.93 2.12 -21.07
N GLU A 344 -3.88 2.98 -20.74
CA GLU A 344 -3.60 4.26 -20.06
C GLU A 344 -3.31 4.09 -18.56
N CYS A 345 -3.74 2.98 -17.94
CA CYS A 345 -3.35 2.64 -16.57
C CYS A 345 -1.83 2.43 -16.42
N SER A 346 -1.09 2.28 -17.52
CA SER A 346 0.36 2.12 -17.55
C SER A 346 1.07 3.30 -18.23
N ASP A 347 0.42 4.47 -18.33
CA ASP A 347 1.01 5.68 -18.91
C ASP A 347 2.16 6.24 -18.04
N TRP A 348 3.11 6.92 -18.67
CA TRP A 348 4.26 7.50 -17.97
C TRP A 348 3.88 8.68 -17.06
N LYS A 349 2.72 9.33 -17.26
CA LYS A 349 2.22 10.41 -16.41
C LYS A 349 1.34 9.88 -15.29
N ASP A 350 1.68 10.23 -14.06
CA ASP A 350 0.95 9.78 -12.85
C ASP A 350 -0.52 10.19 -12.86
N ASN A 351 -0.79 11.42 -13.31
CA ASN A 351 -2.16 11.94 -13.39
C ASN A 351 -3.03 11.17 -14.40
N VAL A 352 -2.44 10.72 -15.51
CA VAL A 352 -3.14 9.90 -16.51
C VAL A 352 -3.46 8.54 -15.91
N ARG A 353 -2.46 7.86 -15.31
CA ARG A 353 -2.68 6.56 -14.64
C ARG A 353 -3.78 6.65 -13.59
N LEU A 354 -3.77 7.68 -12.75
CA LEU A 354 -4.79 7.89 -11.72
C LEU A 354 -6.19 8.02 -12.30
N HIS A 355 -6.38 8.87 -13.32
CA HIS A 355 -7.70 9.08 -13.93
C HIS A 355 -8.17 7.84 -14.70
N SER A 356 -7.27 7.10 -15.37
CA SER A 356 -7.61 5.84 -16.02
C SER A 356 -8.03 4.76 -15.02
N LEU A 357 -7.43 4.70 -13.83
CA LEU A 357 -7.89 3.81 -12.75
C LEU A 357 -9.23 4.24 -12.16
N LYS A 358 -9.50 5.55 -12.03
CA LYS A 358 -10.82 6.05 -11.62
C LYS A 358 -11.90 5.71 -12.65
N LEU A 359 -11.57 5.81 -13.94
CA LEU A 359 -12.44 5.35 -15.03
C LEU A 359 -12.63 3.83 -14.98
N LEU A 360 -11.56 3.06 -14.78
CA LEU A 360 -11.64 1.61 -14.66
C LEU A 360 -12.49 1.17 -13.46
N TYR A 361 -12.41 1.89 -12.33
CA TYR A 361 -13.27 1.67 -11.17
C TYR A 361 -14.75 1.78 -11.56
N GLN A 362 -15.15 2.87 -12.23
CA GLN A 362 -16.51 3.04 -12.71
C GLN A 362 -16.89 1.99 -13.75
N PHE A 363 -15.95 1.63 -14.64
CA PHE A 363 -16.17 0.60 -15.65
C PHE A 363 -16.46 -0.77 -15.02
N VAL A 364 -15.68 -1.20 -14.03
CA VAL A 364 -15.89 -2.45 -13.29
C VAL A 364 -17.20 -2.41 -12.51
N LEU A 365 -17.50 -1.28 -11.84
CA LEU A 365 -18.74 -1.09 -11.08
C LEU A 365 -19.99 -1.26 -11.95
N HIS A 366 -19.94 -0.80 -13.20
CA HIS A 366 -21.07 -0.90 -14.13
C HIS A 366 -21.09 -2.25 -14.87
N ALA A 367 -19.93 -2.77 -15.27
CA ALA A 367 -19.85 -4.01 -16.04
C ALA A 367 -20.13 -5.26 -15.21
N GLU A 368 -19.73 -5.26 -13.92
CA GLU A 368 -19.88 -6.39 -12.98
C GLU A 368 -19.48 -7.74 -13.61
N ALA A 369 -20.32 -8.77 -13.50
CA ALA A 369 -20.01 -10.12 -13.97
C ALA A 369 -19.71 -10.20 -15.48
N SER A 370 -20.26 -9.31 -16.31
CA SER A 370 -19.96 -9.25 -17.75
C SER A 370 -18.50 -8.94 -18.03
N MET A 371 -17.81 -8.27 -17.11
CA MET A 371 -16.38 -7.97 -17.18
C MET A 371 -15.51 -9.23 -17.03
N THR A 372 -16.05 -10.34 -16.52
CA THR A 372 -15.25 -11.55 -16.22
C THR A 372 -14.59 -12.12 -17.47
N ALA A 373 -15.25 -12.06 -18.63
CA ALA A 373 -14.68 -12.47 -19.91
C ALA A 373 -13.43 -11.66 -20.33
N LYS A 374 -13.21 -10.52 -19.68
CA LYS A 374 -12.10 -9.60 -19.92
C LYS A 374 -11.06 -9.59 -18.79
N PHE A 375 -11.14 -10.53 -17.85
CA PHE A 375 -10.24 -10.62 -16.71
C PHE A 375 -8.75 -10.57 -17.12
N PHE A 376 -8.34 -11.37 -18.11
CA PHE A 376 -6.95 -11.41 -18.58
C PHE A 376 -6.43 -10.09 -19.18
N GLU A 377 -7.34 -9.25 -19.67
CA GLU A 377 -7.01 -7.95 -20.25
C GLU A 377 -6.81 -6.88 -19.15
N ALA A 378 -7.54 -7.00 -18.02
CA ALA A 378 -7.45 -6.04 -16.91
C ALA A 378 -6.40 -6.43 -15.86
N TYR A 379 -6.34 -7.70 -15.48
CA TYR A 379 -5.60 -8.17 -14.32
C TYR A 379 -4.10 -7.81 -14.33
N PRO A 380 -3.33 -7.98 -15.43
CA PRO A 380 -1.91 -7.61 -15.45
C PRO A 380 -1.66 -6.10 -15.23
N HIS A 381 -2.55 -5.25 -15.76
CA HIS A 381 -2.43 -3.80 -15.65
C HIS A 381 -2.77 -3.33 -14.22
N VAL A 382 -3.85 -3.85 -13.64
CA VAL A 382 -4.22 -3.56 -12.24
C VAL A 382 -3.16 -4.10 -11.29
N ALA A 383 -2.61 -5.30 -11.54
CA ALA A 383 -1.52 -5.88 -10.77
C ALA A 383 -0.30 -4.96 -10.73
N THR A 384 0.14 -4.50 -11.90
CA THR A 384 1.28 -3.58 -12.00
C THR A 384 0.99 -2.27 -11.26
N ALA A 385 -0.21 -1.70 -11.44
CA ALA A 385 -0.61 -0.45 -10.78
C ALA A 385 -0.76 -0.59 -9.26
N CYS A 386 -1.03 -1.77 -8.71
CA CYS A 386 -1.04 -1.99 -7.25
C CYS A 386 0.33 -1.74 -6.60
N CYS A 387 1.42 -1.84 -7.36
CA CYS A 387 2.78 -1.57 -6.92
C CYS A 387 3.34 -0.27 -7.54
N ASP A 388 2.47 0.67 -7.93
CA ASP A 388 2.91 1.95 -8.48
C ASP A 388 3.74 2.74 -7.45
N ALA A 389 4.71 3.50 -7.95
CA ALA A 389 5.54 4.38 -7.12
C ALA A 389 4.71 5.53 -6.51
N GLU A 390 3.69 6.00 -7.23
CA GLU A 390 2.78 7.02 -6.73
C GLU A 390 1.68 6.40 -5.86
N THR A 391 1.66 6.79 -4.59
CA THR A 391 0.76 6.22 -3.58
C THR A 391 -0.71 6.38 -3.92
N SER A 392 -1.11 7.50 -4.53
CA SER A 392 -2.51 7.70 -4.94
C SER A 392 -2.94 6.76 -6.07
N VAL A 393 -2.01 6.45 -6.99
CA VAL A 393 -2.26 5.52 -8.10
C VAL A 393 -2.37 4.09 -7.55
N ALA A 394 -1.44 3.68 -6.68
CA ALA A 394 -1.51 2.39 -6.00
C ALA A 394 -2.82 2.23 -5.23
N ALA A 395 -3.23 3.24 -4.45
CA ALA A 395 -4.48 3.21 -3.69
C ALA A 395 -5.74 3.14 -4.59
N ALA A 396 -5.71 3.77 -5.77
CA ALA A 396 -6.80 3.63 -6.75
C ALA A 396 -6.84 2.22 -7.34
N ALA A 397 -5.69 1.63 -7.67
CA ALA A 397 -5.59 0.27 -8.19
C ALA A 397 -6.08 -0.78 -7.19
N THR A 398 -5.77 -0.65 -5.90
CA THR A 398 -6.27 -1.58 -4.88
C THR A 398 -7.79 -1.53 -4.74
N LYS A 399 -8.41 -0.36 -4.92
CA LYS A 399 -9.88 -0.22 -4.96
C LYS A 399 -10.50 -0.87 -6.20
N VAL A 400 -9.82 -0.79 -7.35
CA VAL A 400 -10.24 -1.52 -8.55
C VAL A 400 -10.13 -3.02 -8.34
N ALA A 401 -9.03 -3.50 -7.75
CA ALA A 401 -8.85 -4.91 -7.43
C ALA A 401 -9.92 -5.42 -6.44
N ASP A 402 -10.25 -4.67 -5.40
CA ASP A 402 -11.36 -4.98 -4.48
C ASP A 402 -12.69 -5.12 -5.24
N LEU A 403 -13.06 -4.15 -6.10
CA LEU A 403 -14.26 -4.27 -6.94
C LEU A 403 -14.22 -5.49 -7.86
N MET A 404 -13.08 -5.77 -8.47
CA MET A 404 -12.93 -6.94 -9.33
C MET A 404 -13.19 -8.23 -8.57
N GLY A 405 -12.70 -8.33 -7.33
CA GLY A 405 -12.93 -9.48 -6.45
C GLY A 405 -14.39 -9.68 -6.05
N ARG A 406 -15.11 -8.58 -5.82
CA ARG A 406 -16.53 -8.59 -5.42
C ARG A 406 -17.48 -8.85 -6.58
N LEU A 407 -17.24 -8.20 -7.72
CA LEU A 407 -18.25 -8.03 -8.77
C LEU A 407 -18.07 -8.94 -9.99
N LEU A 408 -16.88 -9.49 -10.22
CA LEU A 408 -16.70 -10.50 -11.27
C LEU A 408 -17.22 -11.86 -10.77
N SER A 409 -17.55 -12.74 -11.73
CA SER A 409 -17.96 -14.10 -11.41
C SER A 409 -16.79 -14.88 -10.79
N TYR A 410 -16.91 -15.19 -9.49
CA TYR A 410 -15.87 -15.81 -8.68
C TYR A 410 -15.34 -17.10 -9.32
N ASP A 411 -16.24 -18.04 -9.64
CA ASP A 411 -15.88 -19.36 -10.16
C ASP A 411 -15.11 -19.29 -11.49
N ALA A 412 -15.29 -18.21 -12.25
CA ALA A 412 -14.60 -18.00 -13.51
C ALA A 412 -13.23 -17.32 -13.33
N TRP A 413 -13.09 -16.33 -12.45
CA TRP A 413 -11.81 -15.62 -12.31
C TRP A 413 -10.83 -16.34 -11.38
N ILE A 414 -11.28 -17.08 -10.37
CA ILE A 414 -10.41 -17.66 -9.34
C ILE A 414 -9.33 -18.59 -9.92
N GLU A 415 -9.70 -19.51 -10.82
CA GLU A 415 -8.76 -20.43 -11.44
C GLU A 415 -7.71 -19.70 -12.28
N HIS A 416 -8.14 -18.66 -12.99
CA HIS A 416 -7.25 -17.81 -13.78
C HIS A 416 -6.32 -16.97 -12.91
N GLY A 417 -6.82 -16.46 -11.78
CA GLY A 417 -6.02 -15.73 -10.79
C GLY A 417 -4.96 -16.63 -10.17
N LEU A 418 -5.31 -17.85 -9.75
CA LEU A 418 -4.40 -18.85 -9.19
C LEU A 418 -3.31 -19.24 -10.20
N HIS A 419 -3.68 -19.54 -11.45
CA HIS A 419 -2.71 -19.77 -12.52
C HIS A 419 -1.82 -18.55 -12.81
N GLY A 420 -2.37 -17.34 -12.64
CA GLY A 420 -1.62 -16.11 -12.73
C GLY A 420 -0.51 -16.02 -11.68
N LEU A 421 -0.82 -16.38 -10.43
CA LEU A 421 0.16 -16.45 -9.33
C LEU A 421 1.20 -17.56 -9.52
N GLU A 422 0.80 -18.72 -10.02
CA GLU A 422 1.71 -19.85 -10.32
C GLU A 422 2.72 -19.47 -11.40
N ARG A 423 2.28 -18.75 -12.45
CA ARG A 423 3.17 -18.30 -13.53
C ARG A 423 3.99 -17.08 -13.17
N ASN A 424 3.52 -16.25 -12.24
CA ASN A 424 4.13 -14.96 -11.91
C ASN A 424 4.28 -14.82 -10.39
N ALA A 425 5.35 -15.40 -9.84
CA ALA A 425 5.77 -15.18 -8.45
C ALA A 425 6.31 -13.74 -8.25
N ARG A 426 5.39 -12.76 -8.26
CA ARG A 426 5.69 -11.34 -8.21
C ARG A 426 4.77 -10.62 -7.22
N GLU A 427 5.31 -9.60 -6.57
CA GLU A 427 4.59 -8.74 -5.64
C GLU A 427 3.33 -8.12 -6.23
N SER A 428 3.41 -7.60 -7.46
CA SER A 428 2.28 -6.98 -8.16
C SER A 428 1.07 -7.91 -8.29
N TYR A 429 1.33 -9.15 -8.69
CA TYR A 429 0.30 -10.17 -8.86
C TYR A 429 -0.27 -10.62 -7.51
N LEU A 430 0.59 -10.90 -6.52
CA LEU A 430 0.12 -11.29 -5.18
C LEU A 430 -0.72 -10.19 -4.52
N LYS A 431 -0.27 -8.93 -4.61
CA LYS A 431 -0.95 -7.78 -4.02
C LYS A 431 -2.33 -7.55 -4.63
N CYS A 432 -2.43 -7.60 -5.96
CA CYS A 432 -3.73 -7.48 -6.64
C CYS A 432 -4.64 -8.66 -6.33
N PHE A 433 -4.12 -9.89 -6.39
CA PHE A 433 -4.89 -11.08 -6.03
C PHE A 433 -5.36 -11.03 -4.58
N TYR A 434 -4.55 -10.51 -3.66
CA TYR A 434 -4.94 -10.27 -2.26
C TYR A 434 -6.18 -9.41 -2.14
N TYR A 435 -6.20 -8.22 -2.74
CA TYR A 435 -7.38 -7.35 -2.68
C TYR A 435 -8.61 -7.97 -3.35
N MET A 436 -8.42 -8.71 -4.45
CA MET A 436 -9.51 -9.43 -5.09
C MET A 436 -10.06 -10.56 -4.20
N PHE A 437 -9.19 -11.39 -3.66
CA PHE A 437 -9.57 -12.60 -2.93
C PHE A 437 -10.10 -12.29 -1.53
N ASP A 438 -9.52 -11.31 -0.84
CA ASP A 438 -9.99 -10.85 0.47
C ASP A 438 -11.43 -10.30 0.39
N ALA A 439 -11.70 -9.56 -0.69
CA ALA A 439 -13.01 -8.96 -0.93
C ALA A 439 -14.07 -9.97 -1.40
N ALA A 440 -13.68 -11.05 -2.07
CA ALA A 440 -14.59 -12.05 -2.63
C ALA A 440 -15.32 -12.87 -1.55
N GLN A 441 -16.53 -13.34 -1.83
CA GLN A 441 -17.27 -14.27 -0.96
C GLN A 441 -16.92 -15.75 -1.18
N GLY A 442 -16.15 -16.07 -2.22
CA GLY A 442 -15.73 -17.44 -2.51
C GLY A 442 -14.51 -17.90 -1.71
N GLY A 443 -14.12 -19.15 -1.93
CA GLY A 443 -12.95 -19.79 -1.33
C GLY A 443 -13.31 -21.13 -0.75
N ASN A 444 -13.24 -22.20 -1.55
CA ASN A 444 -13.43 -23.55 -1.04
C ASN A 444 -12.11 -24.12 -0.46
N TYR A 445 -12.20 -25.23 0.28
CA TYR A 445 -11.03 -25.85 0.92
C TYR A 445 -9.88 -26.14 -0.07
N GLU A 446 -10.16 -26.65 -1.26
CA GLU A 446 -9.15 -26.98 -2.27
C GLU A 446 -8.41 -25.72 -2.77
N GLN A 447 -9.14 -24.63 -2.97
CA GLN A 447 -8.58 -23.34 -3.38
C GLN A 447 -7.71 -22.73 -2.28
N LEU A 448 -8.17 -22.77 -1.01
CA LEU A 448 -7.37 -22.31 0.13
C LEU A 448 -6.08 -23.13 0.26
N LEU A 449 -6.19 -24.46 0.13
CA LEU A 449 -5.06 -25.37 0.23
C LEU A 449 -4.05 -25.16 -0.90
N ARG A 450 -4.52 -24.98 -2.14
CA ARG A 450 -3.69 -24.67 -3.32
C ARG A 450 -2.96 -23.34 -3.13
N LEU A 451 -3.64 -22.29 -2.66
CA LEU A 451 -3.02 -20.99 -2.41
C LEU A 451 -2.00 -21.06 -1.27
N ALA A 452 -2.32 -21.73 -0.16
CA ALA A 452 -1.37 -21.94 0.95
C ALA A 452 -0.13 -22.72 0.48
N SER A 453 -0.31 -23.74 -0.36
CA SER A 453 0.78 -24.53 -0.93
C SER A 453 1.67 -23.66 -1.83
N LEU A 454 1.06 -22.84 -2.68
CA LEU A 454 1.78 -21.91 -3.56
C LEU A 454 2.60 -20.88 -2.77
N LEU A 455 2.02 -20.30 -1.71
CA LEU A 455 2.71 -19.32 -0.87
C LEU A 455 3.85 -19.95 -0.06
N LYS A 456 3.76 -21.24 0.28
CA LYS A 456 4.83 -21.98 0.96
C LYS A 456 6.06 -22.22 0.06
N CYS A 457 5.85 -22.32 -1.26
CA CYS A 457 6.93 -22.57 -2.22
C CYS A 457 8.08 -21.55 -2.11
N VAL A 458 9.27 -21.95 -2.53
CA VAL A 458 10.50 -21.15 -2.43
C VAL A 458 10.33 -19.78 -3.10
N ASP A 459 9.68 -19.72 -4.25
CA ASP A 459 9.47 -18.48 -5.02
C ASP A 459 8.72 -17.38 -4.23
N TYR A 460 7.92 -17.75 -3.23
CA TYR A 460 7.20 -16.82 -2.35
C TYR A 460 7.81 -16.76 -0.95
N ALA A 461 7.84 -17.90 -0.23
CA ALA A 461 8.19 -17.91 1.19
C ALA A 461 9.66 -17.62 1.49
N HIS A 462 10.56 -17.69 0.49
CA HIS A 462 12.00 -17.40 0.65
C HIS A 462 12.37 -15.99 0.18
N THR A 463 11.38 -15.12 -0.04
CA THR A 463 11.65 -13.76 -0.50
C THR A 463 12.26 -12.89 0.59
N LEU A 464 13.26 -12.09 0.21
CA LEU A 464 13.86 -11.06 1.07
C LEU A 464 13.21 -9.67 0.88
N LYS A 465 12.16 -9.56 0.06
CA LYS A 465 11.48 -8.28 -0.22
C LYS A 465 10.42 -7.98 0.84
N PRO A 466 10.56 -6.93 1.68
CA PRO A 466 9.65 -6.67 2.79
C PRO A 466 8.19 -6.47 2.37
N SER A 467 7.94 -5.79 1.24
CA SER A 467 6.57 -5.58 0.74
C SER A 467 5.90 -6.91 0.36
N LEU A 468 6.62 -7.80 -0.34
CA LEU A 468 6.10 -9.13 -0.70
C LEU A 468 5.85 -9.98 0.56
N GLN A 469 6.77 -9.98 1.53
CA GLN A 469 6.60 -10.65 2.83
C GLN A 469 5.32 -10.20 3.54
N LEU A 470 5.06 -8.88 3.59
CA LEU A 470 3.85 -8.32 4.21
C LEU A 470 2.58 -8.82 3.53
N TYR A 471 2.54 -8.85 2.19
CA TYR A 471 1.36 -9.33 1.46
C TYR A 471 1.18 -10.84 1.54
N ILE A 472 2.26 -11.63 1.70
CA ILE A 472 2.13 -13.06 2.04
C ILE A 472 1.42 -13.19 3.39
N LEU A 473 1.88 -12.52 4.44
CA LEU A 473 1.26 -12.59 5.77
C LEU A 473 -0.21 -12.12 5.77
N LYS A 474 -0.53 -11.03 5.04
CA LYS A 474 -1.92 -10.56 4.86
C LYS A 474 -2.79 -11.60 4.14
N MET A 475 -2.24 -12.28 3.13
CA MET A 475 -2.92 -13.36 2.45
C MET A 475 -3.14 -14.57 3.38
N LEU A 476 -2.16 -14.94 4.21
CA LEU A 476 -2.32 -16.02 5.18
C LEU A 476 -3.44 -15.71 6.19
N HIS A 477 -3.55 -14.45 6.65
CA HIS A 477 -4.68 -13.99 7.47
C HIS A 477 -6.03 -14.14 6.76
N THR A 478 -6.07 -13.79 5.47
CA THR A 478 -7.27 -13.96 4.63
C THR A 478 -7.66 -15.43 4.51
N LEU A 479 -6.67 -16.31 4.28
CA LEU A 479 -6.86 -17.75 4.23
C LEU A 479 -7.38 -18.31 5.56
N LEU A 480 -6.81 -17.85 6.68
CA LEU A 480 -7.24 -18.26 8.02
C LEU A 480 -8.68 -17.83 8.29
N ARG A 481 -9.02 -16.56 8.02
CA ARG A 481 -10.40 -16.04 8.14
C ARG A 481 -11.38 -16.87 7.32
N LYS A 482 -11.11 -17.06 6.03
CA LYS A 482 -11.99 -17.84 5.14
C LYS A 482 -12.09 -19.31 5.54
N SER A 483 -11.05 -19.88 6.16
CA SER A 483 -11.12 -21.25 6.67
C SER A 483 -12.21 -21.43 7.74
N THR A 484 -12.51 -20.39 8.51
CA THR A 484 -13.57 -20.42 9.54
C THR A 484 -14.98 -20.39 8.95
N GLU A 485 -15.12 -19.95 7.70
CA GLU A 485 -16.37 -19.90 6.96
C GLU A 485 -16.67 -21.25 6.27
N LEU A 486 -15.71 -22.18 6.24
CA LEU A 486 -15.88 -23.51 5.65
C LEU A 486 -16.65 -24.46 6.57
N ASN A 487 -17.57 -25.22 6.00
CA ASN A 487 -18.21 -26.35 6.68
C ASN A 487 -17.30 -27.60 6.64
N ALA A 488 -16.17 -27.53 7.33
CA ALA A 488 -15.17 -28.59 7.39
C ALA A 488 -14.82 -28.95 8.84
N ALA A 489 -14.53 -30.22 9.10
CA ALA A 489 -14.05 -30.65 10.41
C ALA A 489 -12.60 -30.17 10.63
N LEU A 490 -12.21 -29.94 11.88
CA LEU A 490 -10.85 -29.49 12.24
C LEU A 490 -9.75 -30.42 11.65
N GLN A 491 -10.00 -31.73 11.61
CA GLN A 491 -9.09 -32.71 11.01
C GLN A 491 -8.84 -32.47 9.52
N GLN A 492 -9.84 -31.98 8.79
CA GLN A 492 -9.70 -31.64 7.38
C GLN A 492 -8.88 -30.35 7.21
N LEU A 493 -9.03 -29.38 8.13
CA LEU A 493 -8.30 -28.11 8.08
C LEU A 493 -6.85 -28.21 8.57
N GLN A 494 -6.48 -29.29 9.26
CA GLN A 494 -5.14 -29.48 9.82
C GLN A 494 -4.02 -29.34 8.78
N GLN A 495 -4.23 -29.84 7.55
CA GLN A 495 -3.24 -29.71 6.48
C GLN A 495 -3.07 -28.24 6.05
N LEU A 496 -4.18 -27.51 5.89
CA LEU A 496 -4.16 -26.09 5.59
C LEU A 496 -3.43 -25.32 6.70
N TYR A 497 -3.77 -25.56 7.96
CA TYR A 497 -3.16 -24.86 9.10
C TYR A 497 -1.66 -25.15 9.24
N ALA A 498 -1.23 -26.38 8.98
CA ALA A 498 0.19 -26.71 8.92
C ALA A 498 0.94 -25.92 7.83
N LEU A 499 0.33 -25.72 6.65
CA LEU A 499 0.90 -24.89 5.58
C LEU A 499 0.92 -23.40 5.95
N LEU A 500 -0.16 -22.89 6.56
CA LEU A 500 -0.22 -21.48 7.00
C LEU A 500 0.86 -21.20 8.06
N TYR A 501 0.99 -22.07 9.06
CA TYR A 501 2.03 -21.99 10.08
C TYR A 501 3.43 -22.00 9.45
N ALA A 502 3.72 -22.99 8.60
CA ALA A 502 5.05 -23.13 8.01
C ALA A 502 5.41 -21.92 7.15
N THR A 503 4.48 -21.43 6.35
CA THR A 503 4.68 -20.23 5.51
C THR A 503 4.89 -18.98 6.35
N ALA A 504 4.05 -18.78 7.37
CA ALA A 504 4.17 -17.63 8.26
C ALA A 504 5.51 -17.60 8.98
N LEU A 505 5.93 -18.73 9.55
CA LEU A 505 7.18 -18.82 10.28
C LEU A 505 8.40 -18.60 9.38
N LYS A 506 8.39 -19.09 8.14
CA LYS A 506 9.46 -18.83 7.16
C LYS A 506 9.59 -17.33 6.85
N VAL A 507 8.46 -16.68 6.56
CA VAL A 507 8.43 -15.25 6.24
C VAL A 507 8.84 -14.41 7.45
N MET A 508 8.33 -14.74 8.65
CA MET A 508 8.75 -14.07 9.89
C MET A 508 10.24 -14.28 10.16
N GLY A 509 10.77 -15.49 9.95
CA GLY A 509 12.17 -15.80 10.17
C GLY A 509 13.09 -14.96 9.28
N LEU A 510 12.76 -14.83 8.00
CA LEU A 510 13.49 -13.95 7.08
C LEU A 510 13.34 -12.47 7.45
N ALA A 511 12.13 -12.03 7.81
CA ALA A 511 11.89 -10.65 8.23
C ALA A 511 12.66 -10.29 9.51
N TYR A 512 12.74 -11.21 10.48
CA TYR A 512 13.50 -11.05 11.72
C TYR A 512 15.00 -10.86 11.46
N SER A 513 15.56 -11.63 10.54
CA SER A 513 17.00 -11.61 10.25
C SER A 513 17.43 -10.42 9.37
N LEU A 514 16.50 -9.65 8.81
CA LEU A 514 16.78 -8.48 7.98
C LEU A 514 16.89 -7.19 8.84
N PRO A 515 17.79 -6.25 8.49
CA PRO A 515 18.06 -5.05 9.29
C PRO A 515 17.02 -3.91 9.16
N HIS A 516 15.86 -4.16 8.56
CA HIS A 516 14.81 -3.16 8.36
C HIS A 516 13.76 -3.22 9.48
N ASP A 517 12.85 -2.23 9.54
CA ASP A 517 11.74 -2.24 10.50
C ASP A 517 10.78 -3.41 10.18
N SER A 518 11.02 -4.55 10.83
CA SER A 518 10.26 -5.79 10.70
C SER A 518 9.16 -5.91 11.75
N ALA A 519 8.94 -4.88 12.57
CA ALA A 519 7.97 -4.92 13.66
C ALA A 519 6.54 -5.17 13.16
N GLU A 520 6.16 -4.60 12.01
CA GLU A 520 4.85 -4.87 11.40
C GLU A 520 4.71 -6.34 10.98
N HIS A 521 5.73 -6.91 10.32
CA HIS A 521 5.73 -8.30 9.86
C HIS A 521 5.65 -9.28 11.03
N LEU A 522 6.48 -9.08 12.05
CA LEU A 522 6.52 -9.94 13.23
C LEU A 522 5.19 -9.88 13.98
N LYS A 523 4.65 -8.68 14.21
CA LYS A 523 3.34 -8.51 14.86
C LYS A 523 2.22 -9.20 14.08
N LEU A 524 2.17 -9.04 12.75
CA LEU A 524 1.13 -9.65 11.93
C LEU A 524 1.26 -11.18 11.93
N GLY A 525 2.49 -11.70 11.88
CA GLY A 525 2.77 -13.12 11.97
C GLY A 525 2.42 -13.72 13.34
N GLU A 526 2.78 -13.06 14.43
CA GLU A 526 2.42 -13.46 15.80
C GLU A 526 0.90 -13.53 15.96
N GLN A 527 0.17 -12.51 15.51
CA GLN A 527 -1.30 -12.51 15.53
C GLN A 527 -1.89 -13.68 14.74
N LEU A 528 -1.29 -14.06 13.61
CA LEU A 528 -1.72 -15.21 12.84
C LEU A 528 -1.52 -16.52 13.62
N LEU A 529 -0.35 -16.68 14.24
CA LEU A 529 -0.03 -17.86 15.05
C LEU A 529 -0.94 -17.98 16.29
N GLU A 530 -1.24 -16.86 16.95
CA GLU A 530 -2.17 -16.80 18.09
C GLU A 530 -3.60 -17.17 17.68
N GLN A 531 -4.09 -16.64 16.56
CA GLN A 531 -5.41 -16.99 16.03
C GLN A 531 -5.48 -18.47 15.63
N LEU A 532 -4.44 -18.98 15.00
CA LEU A 532 -4.37 -20.40 14.63
C LEU A 532 -4.37 -21.29 15.88
N ALA A 533 -3.59 -20.94 16.90
CA ALA A 533 -3.57 -21.65 18.17
C ALA A 533 -4.95 -21.65 18.84
N ALA A 534 -5.66 -20.52 18.82
CA ALA A 534 -7.02 -20.40 19.33
C ALA A 534 -8.03 -21.30 18.57
N LEU A 535 -7.94 -21.36 17.23
CA LEU A 535 -8.79 -22.22 16.40
C LEU A 535 -8.55 -23.72 16.65
N GLU A 536 -7.30 -24.11 16.92
CA GLU A 536 -6.98 -25.50 17.30
C GLU A 536 -7.18 -25.80 18.80
N ALA A 537 -7.55 -24.82 19.61
CA ALA A 537 -7.60 -24.90 21.07
C ALA A 537 -6.26 -25.36 21.69
N THR A 538 -5.14 -24.82 21.18
CA THR A 538 -3.77 -25.11 21.60
C THR A 538 -3.01 -23.82 21.95
N THR A 539 -1.72 -23.93 22.26
CA THR A 539 -0.81 -22.79 22.46
C THR A 539 0.17 -22.68 21.30
N VAL A 540 0.70 -21.48 21.05
CA VAL A 540 1.74 -21.24 20.03
C VAL A 540 2.97 -22.14 20.26
N GLU A 541 3.32 -22.38 21.52
CA GLU A 541 4.38 -23.33 21.91
C GLU A 541 4.12 -24.76 21.42
N GLN A 542 2.88 -25.24 21.50
CA GLN A 542 2.49 -26.56 21.01
C GLN A 542 2.48 -26.61 19.48
N LEU A 543 2.12 -25.51 18.81
CA LEU A 543 2.25 -25.40 17.34
C LEU A 543 3.72 -25.50 16.92
N HIS A 544 4.62 -24.82 17.64
CA HIS A 544 6.06 -24.94 17.41
C HIS A 544 6.55 -26.38 17.56
N GLU A 545 6.15 -27.07 18.63
CA GLU A 545 6.52 -28.47 18.83
C GLU A 545 5.99 -29.38 17.71
N ARG A 546 4.78 -29.10 17.20
CA ARG A 546 4.12 -29.95 16.20
C ARG A 546 4.63 -29.74 14.77
N TRP A 547 4.85 -28.48 14.37
CA TRP A 547 4.99 -28.11 12.96
C TRP A 547 6.29 -27.39 12.60
N LEU A 548 7.15 -27.02 13.56
CA LEU A 548 8.43 -26.37 13.25
C LEU A 548 9.29 -27.18 12.26
N LEU A 549 9.24 -28.52 12.35
CA LEU A 549 9.94 -29.40 11.42
C LEU A 549 9.56 -29.14 9.95
N LEU A 550 8.30 -28.76 9.66
CA LEU A 550 7.86 -28.48 8.30
C LEU A 550 8.52 -27.24 7.69
N ALA A 551 8.77 -26.21 8.50
CA ALA A 551 9.49 -25.02 8.07
C ALA A 551 11.01 -25.29 7.99
N LEU A 552 11.52 -26.07 8.95
CA LEU A 552 12.93 -26.41 9.03
C LEU A 552 13.40 -27.26 7.84
N LEU A 553 12.59 -28.23 7.39
CA LEU A 553 12.90 -29.06 6.21
C LEU A 553 12.99 -28.28 4.89
N ASP A 554 12.42 -27.08 4.84
CA ASP A 554 12.52 -26.21 3.66
C ASP A 554 13.84 -25.43 3.62
N VAL A 555 14.64 -25.43 4.70
CA VAL A 555 15.98 -24.84 4.71
C VAL A 555 16.94 -25.77 3.94
N GLN A 556 17.28 -25.38 2.72
CA GLN A 556 18.09 -26.17 1.78
C GLN A 556 19.36 -25.43 1.35
N ASN A 557 20.27 -26.11 0.65
CA ASN A 557 21.51 -25.55 0.09
C ASN A 557 22.54 -25.03 1.12
N LEU A 558 22.48 -25.49 2.38
CA LEU A 558 23.45 -25.16 3.42
C LEU A 558 24.83 -25.82 3.21
N ASP A 559 24.94 -26.73 2.24
CA ASP A 559 26.18 -27.38 1.80
C ASP A 559 27.03 -26.52 0.86
N ALA A 560 26.54 -25.32 0.49
CA ALA A 560 27.29 -24.32 -0.27
C ALA A 560 28.12 -23.38 0.63
N ALA A 561 29.09 -22.69 0.03
CA ALA A 561 29.89 -21.67 0.70
C ALA A 561 29.11 -20.35 0.84
N LEU A 562 28.22 -20.29 1.84
CA LEU A 562 27.33 -19.16 2.09
C LEU A 562 27.87 -18.17 3.15
N ASP A 563 27.48 -16.91 3.05
CA ASP A 563 27.69 -15.89 4.09
C ASP A 563 26.47 -15.75 5.03
N GLU A 564 26.61 -14.92 6.06
CA GLU A 564 25.56 -14.67 7.04
C GLU A 564 24.32 -13.97 6.46
N GLN A 565 24.44 -13.33 5.29
CA GLN A 565 23.36 -12.63 4.59
C GLN A 565 22.67 -13.50 3.54
N ALA A 566 23.16 -14.73 3.32
CA ALA A 566 22.54 -15.68 2.43
C ALA A 566 21.18 -16.14 2.97
N GLU A 567 20.19 -16.23 2.08
CA GLU A 567 18.81 -16.59 2.43
C GLU A 567 18.69 -17.85 3.29
N PRO A 568 19.35 -18.99 2.99
CA PRO A 568 19.21 -20.18 3.83
C PRO A 568 19.72 -20.00 5.25
N VAL A 569 20.77 -19.19 5.42
CA VAL A 569 21.37 -18.89 6.73
C VAL A 569 20.46 -17.95 7.51
N LEU A 570 19.95 -16.89 6.86
CA LEU A 570 19.00 -15.96 7.46
C LEU A 570 17.70 -16.67 7.88
N LEU A 571 17.20 -17.59 7.05
CA LEU A 571 16.00 -18.37 7.34
C LEU A 571 16.24 -19.27 8.56
N LEU A 572 17.32 -20.07 8.56
CA LEU A 572 17.66 -20.92 9.70
C LEU A 572 17.79 -20.10 10.98
N ASN A 573 18.54 -18.99 10.92
CA ASN A 573 18.73 -18.09 12.04
C ASN A 573 17.40 -17.56 12.60
N GLY A 574 16.52 -17.10 11.72
CA GLY A 574 15.21 -16.55 12.08
C GLY A 574 14.30 -17.62 12.70
N LEU A 575 14.25 -18.81 12.12
CA LEU A 575 13.47 -19.93 12.66
C LEU A 575 13.93 -20.30 14.09
N ILE A 576 15.25 -20.35 14.33
CA ILE A 576 15.79 -20.63 15.67
C ILE A 576 15.44 -19.52 16.65
N ASN A 577 15.59 -18.25 16.27
CA ASN A 577 15.27 -17.12 17.15
C ASN A 577 13.78 -17.05 17.53
N LEU A 578 12.89 -17.29 16.57
CA LEU A 578 11.46 -17.18 16.76
C LEU A 578 10.88 -18.39 17.51
N ALA A 579 11.23 -19.60 17.10
CA ALA A 579 10.63 -20.81 17.65
C ALA A 579 11.48 -21.50 18.71
N GLY A 580 12.75 -21.16 18.88
CA GLY A 580 13.67 -21.82 19.82
C GLY A 580 14.01 -23.26 19.44
N ILE A 581 14.63 -23.98 20.38
CA ILE A 581 15.01 -25.39 20.20
C ILE A 581 13.84 -26.28 20.66
N ARG A 582 13.34 -27.14 19.77
CA ARG A 582 12.21 -28.07 20.01
C ARG A 582 12.64 -29.53 19.96
N ALA A 583 12.01 -30.38 20.74
CA ALA A 583 12.40 -31.79 20.84
C ALA A 583 12.14 -32.53 19.52
N SER A 584 10.98 -32.27 18.91
CA SER A 584 10.52 -32.92 17.68
C SER A 584 11.43 -32.68 16.45
N CYS A 585 12.12 -31.55 16.38
CA CYS A 585 12.95 -31.19 15.22
C CYS A 585 14.46 -31.16 15.53
N LEU A 586 14.87 -31.48 16.76
CA LEU A 586 16.27 -31.38 17.20
C LEU A 586 17.26 -32.17 16.31
N PRO A 587 16.98 -33.41 15.87
CA PRO A 587 17.90 -34.14 14.99
C PRO A 587 18.12 -33.42 13.66
N GLN A 588 17.05 -32.86 13.07
CA GLN A 588 17.14 -32.12 11.83
C GLN A 588 17.89 -30.79 12.01
N LEU A 589 17.64 -30.10 13.12
CA LEU A 589 18.35 -28.86 13.48
C LEU A 589 19.86 -29.13 13.61
N ILE A 590 20.25 -30.20 14.31
CA ILE A 590 21.66 -30.60 14.45
C ILE A 590 22.29 -30.83 13.07
N ALA A 591 21.63 -31.59 12.20
CA ALA A 591 22.14 -31.88 10.86
C ALA A 591 22.35 -30.60 10.03
N GLN A 592 21.42 -29.65 10.08
CA GLN A 592 21.53 -28.38 9.33
C GLN A 592 22.63 -27.47 9.88
N VAL A 593 22.77 -27.37 11.21
CA VAL A 593 23.85 -26.59 11.83
C VAL A 593 25.21 -27.22 11.49
N GLN A 594 25.33 -28.55 11.45
CA GLN A 594 26.55 -29.23 11.01
C GLN A 594 26.91 -28.89 9.57
N LEU A 595 25.93 -28.77 8.66
CA LEU A 595 26.19 -28.31 7.29
C LEU A 595 26.73 -26.87 7.27
N VAL A 596 26.13 -25.96 8.04
CA VAL A 596 26.64 -24.58 8.17
C VAL A 596 28.08 -24.58 8.66
N PHE A 597 28.38 -25.36 9.70
CA PHE A 597 29.71 -25.45 10.28
C PHE A 597 30.76 -26.10 9.37
N ALA A 598 30.34 -27.01 8.48
CA ALA A 598 31.24 -27.69 7.56
C ALA A 598 31.51 -26.87 6.28
N HIS A 599 30.52 -26.12 5.78
CA HIS A 599 30.55 -25.59 4.41
C HIS A 599 30.46 -24.05 4.32
N CYS A 600 29.74 -23.40 5.23
CA CYS A 600 29.52 -21.96 5.16
C CYS A 600 30.73 -21.16 5.68
N SER A 601 30.76 -19.86 5.41
CA SER A 601 31.80 -18.94 5.86
C SER A 601 31.83 -18.75 7.39
N SER A 602 32.97 -18.30 7.92
CA SER A 602 33.12 -18.09 9.38
C SER A 602 32.12 -17.10 9.97
N SER A 603 31.65 -16.10 9.23
CA SER A 603 30.61 -15.18 9.71
C SER A 603 29.27 -15.90 9.88
N ALA A 604 28.84 -16.69 8.89
CA ALA A 604 27.62 -17.51 8.98
C ALA A 604 27.67 -18.52 10.14
N GLN A 605 28.82 -19.18 10.32
CA GLN A 605 29.05 -20.12 11.43
C GLN A 605 28.87 -19.43 12.79
N LEU A 606 29.54 -18.29 12.98
CA LEU A 606 29.45 -17.52 14.22
C LEU A 606 28.04 -16.96 14.46
N HIS A 607 27.36 -16.53 13.40
CA HIS A 607 26.01 -16.00 13.47
C HIS A 607 25.03 -17.06 14.03
N ILE A 608 24.99 -18.25 13.40
CA ILE A 608 24.13 -19.35 13.85
C ILE A 608 24.52 -19.84 15.25
N PHE A 609 25.82 -19.99 15.54
CA PHE A 609 26.25 -20.49 16.84
C PHE A 609 25.93 -19.50 17.97
N SER A 610 26.06 -18.20 17.71
CA SER A 610 25.70 -17.15 18.68
C SER A 610 24.21 -17.17 18.97
N THR A 611 23.39 -17.33 17.94
CA THR A 611 21.93 -17.52 18.10
C THR A 611 21.61 -18.75 18.93
N LEU A 612 22.24 -19.90 18.66
CA LEU A 612 22.07 -21.12 19.45
C LEU A 612 22.44 -20.91 20.92
N SER A 613 23.50 -20.15 21.19
CA SER A 613 23.92 -19.80 22.55
C SER A 613 22.81 -19.06 23.30
N ILE A 614 22.17 -18.08 22.66
CA ILE A 614 21.11 -17.27 23.28
C ILE A 614 19.87 -18.11 23.55
N VAL A 615 19.38 -18.87 22.55
CA VAL A 615 18.15 -19.68 22.73
C VAL A 615 18.34 -20.84 23.70
N SER A 616 19.59 -21.31 23.89
CA SER A 616 19.94 -22.34 24.87
C SER A 616 19.64 -21.94 26.31
N LEU A 617 19.57 -20.63 26.62
CA LEU A 617 19.12 -20.16 27.94
C LEU A 617 17.67 -20.56 28.27
N LYS A 618 16.87 -20.88 27.26
CA LYS A 618 15.46 -21.29 27.41
C LYS A 618 15.25 -22.80 27.22
N TRP A 619 16.32 -23.60 27.18
CA TRP A 619 16.27 -25.03 26.84
C TRP A 619 15.16 -25.80 27.60
N SER A 620 15.13 -25.73 28.93
CA SER A 620 14.13 -26.46 29.73
C SER A 620 12.70 -25.95 29.56
N HIS A 621 12.51 -24.74 29.03
CA HIS A 621 11.19 -24.19 28.72
C HIS A 621 10.69 -24.60 27.33
N THR A 622 11.58 -24.78 26.36
CA THR A 622 11.23 -25.06 24.96
C THR A 622 11.26 -26.56 24.63
N VAL A 623 12.15 -27.34 25.24
CA VAL A 623 12.28 -28.80 25.07
C VAL A 623 11.40 -29.50 26.12
N ARG A 624 10.09 -29.61 25.84
CA ARG A 624 9.08 -30.13 26.79
C ARG A 624 8.86 -31.63 26.66
N VAL A 625 9.87 -32.40 27.03
CA VAL A 625 9.79 -33.87 27.17
C VAL A 625 10.18 -34.29 28.60
N GLU A 626 10.03 -35.57 28.92
CA GLU A 626 10.45 -36.10 30.22
C GLU A 626 11.95 -35.87 30.46
N ARG A 627 12.35 -35.70 31.72
CA ARG A 627 13.71 -35.27 32.10
C ARG A 627 14.79 -36.17 31.50
N GLU A 628 14.65 -37.49 31.60
CA GLU A 628 15.66 -38.44 31.10
C GLU A 628 15.86 -38.29 29.58
N GLN A 629 14.77 -38.22 28.82
CA GLN A 629 14.81 -37.97 27.39
C GLN A 629 15.42 -36.59 27.09
N ARG A 630 15.07 -35.57 27.86
CA ARG A 630 15.63 -34.22 27.70
C ARG A 630 17.14 -34.20 27.96
N THR A 631 17.65 -34.92 28.95
CA THR A 631 19.09 -35.08 29.21
C THR A 631 19.76 -35.78 28.04
N GLN A 632 19.18 -36.85 27.48
CA GLN A 632 19.73 -37.55 26.31
C GLN A 632 19.81 -36.64 25.08
N LEU A 633 18.74 -35.89 24.81
CA LEU A 633 18.70 -34.92 23.71
C LEU A 633 19.76 -33.82 23.90
N LEU A 634 19.91 -33.29 25.12
CA LEU A 634 20.92 -32.29 25.45
C LEU A 634 22.34 -32.85 25.30
N SER A 635 22.59 -34.07 25.77
CA SER A 635 23.87 -34.75 25.63
C SER A 635 24.25 -34.90 24.16
N ASN A 636 23.31 -35.32 23.31
CA ASN A 636 23.55 -35.43 21.87
C ASN A 636 23.85 -34.05 21.24
N PHE A 637 23.07 -33.02 21.58
CA PHE A 637 23.30 -31.65 21.11
C PHE A 637 24.70 -31.14 21.49
N VAL A 638 25.10 -31.32 22.75
CA VAL A 638 26.42 -30.93 23.25
C VAL A 638 27.53 -31.69 22.54
N GLN A 639 27.42 -33.01 22.40
CA GLN A 639 28.45 -33.84 21.76
C GLN A 639 28.63 -33.52 20.27
N GLN A 640 27.53 -33.24 19.56
CA GLN A 640 27.54 -33.04 18.10
C GLN A 640 27.90 -31.60 17.69
N LEU A 641 27.47 -30.59 18.45
CA LEU A 641 27.59 -29.19 18.05
C LEU A 641 28.52 -28.36 18.93
N VAL A 642 28.68 -28.70 20.22
CA VAL A 642 29.41 -27.84 21.17
C VAL A 642 30.80 -28.39 21.45
N ALA A 643 30.90 -29.64 21.90
CA ALA A 643 32.13 -30.29 22.31
C ALA A 643 33.25 -30.26 21.24
N PRO A 644 32.99 -30.43 19.93
CA PRO A 644 34.03 -30.39 18.90
C PRO A 644 34.78 -29.04 18.84
N TYR A 645 34.12 -27.94 19.22
CA TYR A 645 34.66 -26.58 19.14
C TYR A 645 35.27 -26.09 20.46
N LEU A 646 35.23 -26.90 21.53
CA LEU A 646 35.89 -26.60 22.81
C LEU A 646 37.41 -26.86 22.77
N ALA A 647 37.88 -27.69 21.83
CA ALA A 647 39.30 -27.96 21.68
C ALA A 647 40.04 -26.75 21.08
N TRP A 648 41.26 -26.51 21.53
CA TRP A 648 42.09 -25.44 20.98
C TRP A 648 42.44 -25.72 19.51
N SER A 649 42.32 -24.68 18.69
CA SER A 649 42.72 -24.67 17.30
C SER A 649 43.19 -23.26 16.92
N ALA A 650 44.17 -23.19 16.02
CA ALA A 650 44.80 -21.93 15.63
C ALA A 650 43.91 -21.12 14.66
N GLY A 651 43.96 -19.79 14.78
CA GLY A 651 43.28 -18.84 13.89
C GLY A 651 42.14 -18.09 14.56
N GLY A 652 41.87 -16.85 14.10
CA GLY A 652 40.88 -15.97 14.72
C GLY A 652 39.44 -16.51 14.64
N ALA A 653 39.05 -17.12 13.52
CA ALA A 653 37.73 -17.75 13.39
C ALA A 653 37.56 -18.93 14.37
N ALA A 654 38.61 -19.74 14.54
CA ALA A 654 38.61 -20.87 15.46
C ALA A 654 38.56 -20.42 16.94
N GLU A 655 39.24 -19.33 17.27
CA GLU A 655 39.14 -18.69 18.60
C GLU A 655 37.73 -18.14 18.88
N ALA A 656 37.10 -17.49 17.89
CA ALA A 656 35.74 -16.99 18.01
C ALA A 656 34.72 -18.13 18.18
N MET A 657 34.82 -19.19 17.37
CA MET A 657 33.96 -20.37 17.48
C MET A 657 34.10 -21.05 18.85
N ARG A 658 35.32 -21.13 19.38
CA ARG A 658 35.59 -21.66 20.73
C ARG A 658 34.98 -20.78 21.83
N SER A 659 35.06 -19.46 21.67
CA SER A 659 34.41 -18.51 22.59
C SER A 659 32.89 -18.72 22.62
N VAL A 660 32.26 -18.87 21.46
CA VAL A 660 30.80 -19.11 21.35
C VAL A 660 30.41 -20.51 21.82
N ALA A 661 31.23 -21.53 21.58
CA ALA A 661 31.01 -22.87 22.13
C ALA A 661 30.99 -22.84 23.66
N MET A 662 31.97 -22.17 24.28
CA MET A 662 32.01 -22.01 25.74
C MET A 662 30.85 -21.14 26.25
N ALA A 663 30.48 -20.09 25.53
CA ALA A 663 29.28 -19.30 25.83
C ALA A 663 28.02 -20.17 25.82
N THR A 664 27.89 -21.05 24.83
CA THR A 664 26.77 -22.01 24.69
C THR A 664 26.75 -23.03 25.82
N THR A 665 27.89 -23.61 26.21
CA THR A 665 27.98 -24.49 27.38
C THR A 665 27.52 -23.76 28.65
N CYS A 666 27.92 -22.50 28.83
CA CYS A 666 27.51 -21.69 29.97
C CYS A 666 26.01 -21.34 29.92
N ALA A 667 25.47 -21.04 28.74
CA ALA A 667 24.05 -20.76 28.54
C ALA A 667 23.20 -21.99 28.84
N LEU A 668 23.61 -23.18 28.37
CA LEU A 668 22.96 -24.44 28.71
C LEU A 668 23.03 -24.74 30.20
N ALA A 669 24.15 -24.48 30.87
CA ALA A 669 24.26 -24.68 32.32
C ALA A 669 23.29 -23.80 33.12
N GLN A 670 22.89 -22.65 32.58
CA GLN A 670 21.86 -21.78 33.15
C GLN A 670 20.43 -22.19 32.72
N GLY A 671 20.23 -22.57 31.46
CA GLY A 671 18.91 -22.87 30.89
C GLY A 671 18.43 -24.31 31.09
N ALA A 672 19.34 -25.22 31.44
CA ALA A 672 19.12 -26.65 31.67
C ALA A 672 20.01 -27.14 32.83
N GLU A 673 19.91 -26.46 33.98
CA GLU A 673 20.83 -26.64 35.11
C GLU A 673 20.92 -28.12 35.58
N LEU A 674 19.80 -28.82 35.69
CA LEU A 674 19.77 -30.19 36.19
C LEU A 674 20.42 -31.17 35.21
N GLU A 675 20.09 -31.05 33.93
CA GLU A 675 20.59 -31.90 32.86
C GLU A 675 22.09 -31.65 32.61
N MET A 676 22.51 -30.38 32.64
CA MET A 676 23.91 -30.02 32.45
C MET A 676 24.82 -30.49 33.58
N ARG A 677 24.33 -30.60 34.83
CA ARG A 677 25.12 -31.18 35.93
C ARG A 677 25.57 -32.62 35.63
N GLU A 678 24.78 -33.38 34.86
CA GLU A 678 25.09 -34.75 34.46
C GLU A 678 26.04 -34.79 33.23
N ILE A 679 25.97 -33.78 32.37
CA ILE A 679 26.73 -33.74 31.09
C ILE A 679 28.09 -33.06 31.24
N LEU A 680 28.20 -32.02 32.07
CA LEU A 680 29.44 -31.25 32.30
C LEU A 680 30.66 -32.13 32.65
N PRO A 681 30.56 -33.19 33.47
CA PRO A 681 31.67 -34.09 33.74
C PRO A 681 32.36 -34.63 32.48
N THR A 682 31.59 -34.92 31.42
CA THR A 682 32.13 -35.41 30.14
C THR A 682 33.01 -34.38 29.41
N LEU A 683 32.84 -33.10 29.75
CA LEU A 683 33.60 -31.97 29.19
C LEU A 683 34.78 -31.54 30.06
N ALA A 684 34.95 -32.11 31.26
CA ALA A 684 35.95 -31.69 32.25
C ALA A 684 37.38 -31.64 31.67
N LYS A 685 37.73 -32.58 30.79
CA LYS A 685 39.05 -32.64 30.14
C LYS A 685 39.40 -31.42 29.28
N HIS A 686 38.40 -30.70 28.76
CA HIS A 686 38.61 -29.51 27.93
C HIS A 686 38.77 -28.23 28.76
N MET A 687 38.27 -28.23 29.99
CA MET A 687 38.14 -27.02 30.79
C MET A 687 39.47 -26.38 31.22
N PRO A 688 40.54 -27.11 31.61
CA PRO A 688 41.81 -26.48 31.96
C PRO A 688 42.37 -25.61 30.83
N SER A 689 42.36 -26.10 29.58
CA SER A 689 42.82 -25.31 28.43
C SER A 689 41.94 -24.09 28.14
N LEU A 690 40.62 -24.19 28.40
CA LEU A 690 39.69 -23.07 28.18
C LEU A 690 39.82 -21.98 29.26
N LEU A 691 40.13 -22.38 30.49
CA LEU A 691 40.47 -21.45 31.57
C LEU A 691 41.78 -20.72 31.28
N GLU A 692 42.70 -21.34 30.53
CA GLU A 692 43.99 -20.74 30.14
C GLU A 692 43.98 -20.04 28.77
N ASP A 693 42.82 -19.96 28.11
CA ASP A 693 42.71 -19.44 26.74
C ASP A 693 43.21 -17.99 26.61
N HIS A 694 43.75 -17.61 25.45
CA HIS A 694 44.19 -16.24 25.21
C HIS A 694 43.02 -15.25 25.17
N ASN A 695 41.85 -15.68 24.68
CA ASN A 695 40.66 -14.84 24.58
C ASN A 695 39.96 -14.67 25.93
N VAL A 696 39.74 -13.41 26.33
CA VAL A 696 39.12 -13.06 27.61
C VAL A 696 37.68 -13.59 27.71
N ALA A 697 36.92 -13.60 26.60
CA ALA A 697 35.54 -14.07 26.61
C ALA A 697 35.47 -15.59 26.86
N THR A 698 36.32 -16.37 26.20
CA THR A 698 36.44 -17.83 26.45
C THR A 698 36.69 -18.11 27.92
N ARG A 699 37.72 -17.45 28.51
CA ARG A 699 38.05 -17.64 29.94
C ARG A 699 36.90 -17.22 30.86
N HIS A 700 36.20 -16.14 30.52
CA HIS A 700 35.06 -15.66 31.29
C HIS A 700 33.90 -16.66 31.31
N TYR A 701 33.53 -17.22 30.16
CA TYR A 701 32.48 -18.24 30.11
C TYR A 701 32.94 -19.56 30.74
N ALA A 702 34.22 -19.92 30.58
CA ALA A 702 34.81 -21.11 31.19
C ALA A 702 34.71 -21.05 32.71
N ILE A 703 35.17 -19.97 33.34
CA ILE A 703 35.12 -19.81 34.80
C ILE A 703 33.68 -19.78 35.33
N LYS A 704 32.75 -19.20 34.55
CA LYS A 704 31.32 -19.18 34.89
C LYS A 704 30.72 -20.58 34.89
N ALA A 705 31.07 -21.43 33.93
CA ALA A 705 30.59 -22.80 33.84
C ALA A 705 31.10 -23.69 35.00
N ILE A 706 32.28 -23.40 35.58
CA ILE A 706 32.84 -24.16 36.71
C ILE A 706 31.86 -24.27 37.88
N CYS A 707 31.07 -23.22 38.13
CA CYS A 707 30.10 -23.18 39.22
C CYS A 707 29.01 -24.26 39.13
N TYR A 708 28.86 -24.93 37.98
CA TYR A 708 27.84 -25.94 37.72
C TYR A 708 28.40 -27.38 37.66
N PHE A 709 29.72 -27.56 37.74
CA PHE A 709 30.34 -28.90 37.75
C PHE A 709 30.06 -29.62 39.08
N GLN A 710 29.60 -30.86 38.99
CA GLN A 710 29.36 -31.76 40.13
C GLN A 710 29.72 -33.19 39.72
N GLY A 711 29.79 -34.12 40.67
CA GLY A 711 29.89 -35.55 40.36
C GLY A 711 31.28 -36.04 39.89
N LEU A 712 32.31 -35.19 39.95
CA LEU A 712 33.68 -35.54 39.52
C LEU A 712 34.46 -36.22 40.65
N SER A 713 35.29 -37.21 40.31
CA SER A 713 36.25 -37.79 41.25
C SER A 713 37.38 -36.80 41.60
N VAL A 714 38.13 -37.06 42.68
CA VAL A 714 39.30 -36.24 43.05
C VAL A 714 40.33 -36.16 41.91
N ALA A 715 40.55 -37.26 41.19
CA ALA A 715 41.48 -37.32 40.06
C ALA A 715 41.06 -36.42 38.89
N GLU A 716 39.78 -36.40 38.54
CA GLU A 716 39.24 -35.60 37.43
C GLU A 716 39.09 -34.12 37.80
N LEU A 717 38.72 -33.84 39.06
CA LEU A 717 38.52 -32.48 39.53
C LEU A 717 39.83 -31.75 39.80
N LYS A 718 40.90 -32.45 40.18
CA LYS A 718 42.19 -31.83 40.55
C LYS A 718 42.75 -30.89 39.45
N PRO A 719 42.92 -31.30 38.18
CA PRO A 719 43.40 -30.39 37.13
C PRO A 719 42.53 -29.14 36.98
N LEU A 720 41.21 -29.33 37.04
CA LEU A 720 40.22 -28.25 36.93
C LEU A 720 40.31 -27.27 38.10
N ALA A 721 40.45 -27.79 39.31
CA ALA A 721 40.51 -27.03 40.55
C ALA A 721 41.75 -26.12 40.59
N TYR A 722 42.92 -26.66 40.23
CA TYR A 722 44.14 -25.85 40.15
C TYR A 722 44.10 -24.82 39.01
N ALA A 723 43.56 -25.17 37.84
CA ALA A 723 43.37 -24.20 36.75
C ALA A 723 42.40 -23.06 37.15
N THR A 724 41.32 -23.38 37.86
CA THR A 724 40.37 -22.40 38.42
C THR A 724 41.08 -21.48 39.42
N MET A 725 41.89 -22.05 40.32
CA MET A 725 42.64 -21.28 41.32
C MET A 725 43.65 -20.34 40.70
N GLN A 726 44.32 -20.72 39.60
CA GLN A 726 45.23 -19.83 38.87
C GLN A 726 44.51 -18.62 38.26
N ARG A 727 43.18 -18.66 38.03
CA ARG A 727 42.41 -17.52 37.52
C ARG A 727 42.13 -16.45 38.56
N LEU A 728 42.47 -16.68 39.83
CA LEU A 728 42.49 -15.63 40.84
C LEU A 728 43.47 -14.50 40.46
N ASP A 729 44.53 -14.83 39.71
CA ASP A 729 45.53 -13.89 39.21
C ASP A 729 45.26 -13.42 37.74
N ASP A 730 44.05 -13.63 37.19
CA ASP A 730 43.74 -13.26 35.80
C ASP A 730 43.86 -11.73 35.55
N PRO A 731 44.35 -11.28 34.38
CA PRO A 731 44.36 -9.85 34.04
C PRO A 731 43.00 -9.16 34.15
N ALA A 732 41.89 -9.87 33.86
CA ALA A 732 40.55 -9.32 33.89
C ALA A 732 39.89 -9.44 35.28
N ALA A 733 39.54 -8.30 35.89
CA ALA A 733 38.93 -8.25 37.23
C ALA A 733 37.66 -9.11 37.36
N GLY A 734 36.79 -9.09 36.34
CA GLY A 734 35.58 -9.90 36.34
C GLY A 734 35.84 -11.41 36.39
N ILE A 735 36.95 -11.89 35.81
CA ILE A 735 37.35 -13.30 35.88
C ILE A 735 37.90 -13.63 37.26
N ARG A 736 38.75 -12.76 37.84
CA ARG A 736 39.28 -12.93 39.21
C ARG A 736 38.17 -13.08 40.24
N ASN A 737 37.20 -12.16 40.22
CA ASN A 737 36.05 -12.18 41.14
C ASN A 737 35.26 -13.48 41.01
N MET A 738 35.03 -13.96 39.79
CA MET A 738 34.29 -15.18 39.54
C MET A 738 35.09 -16.43 39.91
N ALA A 739 36.41 -16.43 39.71
CA ALA A 739 37.30 -17.49 40.13
C ALA A 739 37.31 -17.65 41.66
N ALA A 740 37.32 -16.54 42.40
CA ALA A 740 37.18 -16.56 43.86
C ALA A 740 35.91 -17.30 44.30
N ILE A 741 34.78 -17.04 43.64
CA ILE A 741 33.51 -17.72 43.91
C ILE A 741 33.57 -19.20 43.47
N ALA A 742 34.09 -19.48 42.28
CA ALA A 742 34.10 -20.82 41.68
C ALA A 742 34.95 -21.81 42.49
N VAL A 743 36.12 -21.39 42.98
CA VAL A 743 37.03 -22.23 43.78
C VAL A 743 36.35 -22.83 45.01
N ALA A 744 35.49 -22.05 45.70
CA ALA A 744 34.79 -22.52 46.89
C ALA A 744 33.61 -23.46 46.61
N LYS A 745 33.14 -23.53 45.35
CA LYS A 745 32.02 -24.39 44.95
C LYS A 745 32.44 -25.77 44.48
N LEU A 746 33.73 -25.99 44.23
CA LEU A 746 34.26 -27.27 43.77
C LEU A 746 34.20 -28.30 44.90
N GLN A 747 33.61 -29.47 44.61
CA GLN A 747 33.52 -30.58 45.56
C GLN A 747 33.71 -31.90 44.81
N PRO A 748 34.70 -32.74 45.20
CA PRO A 748 34.88 -34.04 44.60
C PRO A 748 33.91 -35.05 45.22
N VAL A 749 33.58 -36.08 44.45
CA VAL A 749 32.95 -37.30 44.94
C VAL A 749 34.05 -38.25 45.38
N PHE A 750 34.05 -38.60 46.67
CA PHE A 750 34.95 -39.60 47.22
C PHE A 750 34.38 -40.99 46.98
N ASN A 751 35.18 -41.90 46.44
CA ASN A 751 34.73 -43.26 46.21
C ASN A 751 34.71 -44.03 47.55
N SER A 752 33.51 -44.41 48.00
CA SER A 752 33.29 -45.14 49.25
C SER A 752 33.72 -46.61 49.18
N GLU A 753 34.00 -47.14 47.99
CA GLU A 753 34.40 -48.53 47.76
C GLU A 753 35.93 -48.70 47.71
N LEU A 754 36.70 -47.61 47.81
CA LEU A 754 38.16 -47.67 47.87
C LEU A 754 38.65 -48.29 49.17
N GLU A 755 39.76 -49.03 49.09
CA GLU A 755 40.48 -49.47 50.28
C GLU A 755 40.93 -48.27 51.14
N PRO A 756 41.15 -48.46 52.46
CA PRO A 756 41.38 -47.36 53.41
C PRO A 756 42.57 -46.45 53.05
N GLU A 757 43.66 -47.02 52.51
CA GLU A 757 44.85 -46.25 52.12
C GLU A 757 44.61 -45.33 50.90
N PRO A 758 44.09 -45.82 49.75
CA PRO A 758 43.71 -44.96 48.63
C PRO A 758 42.68 -43.88 48.99
N ALA A 759 41.69 -44.21 49.82
CA ALA A 759 40.67 -43.26 50.26
C ALA A 759 41.26 -42.14 51.14
N ALA A 760 42.23 -42.47 52.01
CA ALA A 760 42.95 -41.48 52.82
C ALA A 760 43.81 -40.56 51.94
N TYR A 761 44.49 -41.11 50.93
CA TYR A 761 45.29 -40.34 49.98
C TYR A 761 44.43 -39.32 49.19
N GLU A 762 43.27 -39.73 48.68
CA GLU A 762 42.35 -38.83 47.97
C GLU A 762 41.90 -37.65 48.85
N ARG A 763 41.58 -37.92 50.13
CA ARG A 763 41.20 -36.90 51.10
C ARG A 763 42.36 -35.95 51.42
N GLU A 764 43.57 -36.46 51.58
CA GLU A 764 44.77 -35.64 51.83
C GLU A 764 45.09 -34.73 50.65
N VAL A 765 44.98 -35.24 49.42
CA VAL A 765 45.18 -34.46 48.19
C VAL A 765 44.17 -33.32 48.09
N TRP A 766 42.90 -33.59 48.40
CA TRP A 766 41.86 -32.55 48.38
C TRP A 766 42.02 -31.54 49.53
N ASP A 767 42.32 -32.00 50.74
CA ASP A 767 42.59 -31.13 51.89
C ASP A 767 43.75 -30.16 51.62
N SER A 768 44.81 -30.65 50.95
CA SER A 768 45.93 -29.82 50.49
C SER A 768 45.48 -28.72 49.52
N PHE A 769 44.57 -29.03 48.60
CA PHE A 769 43.98 -28.04 47.69
C PHE A 769 43.15 -27.00 48.47
N ILE A 770 42.27 -27.44 49.38
CA ILE A 770 41.42 -26.54 50.19
C ILE A 770 42.27 -25.58 51.02
N LYS A 771 43.30 -26.08 51.70
CA LYS A 771 44.23 -25.24 52.47
C LYS A 771 44.92 -24.20 51.59
N ARG A 772 45.34 -24.60 50.38
CA ARG A 772 45.96 -23.68 49.43
C ARG A 772 44.97 -22.62 48.89
N ALA A 773 43.74 -23.03 48.62
CA ALA A 773 42.67 -22.12 48.20
C ALA A 773 42.35 -21.09 49.29
N MET A 774 42.23 -21.52 50.55
CA MET A 774 42.03 -20.64 51.71
C MET A 774 43.20 -19.64 51.87
N ASP A 775 44.45 -20.10 51.77
CA ASP A 775 45.64 -19.23 51.84
C ASP A 775 45.58 -18.11 50.79
N LEU A 776 45.19 -18.43 49.54
CA LEU A 776 45.06 -17.44 48.46
C LEU A 776 43.86 -16.51 48.66
N LEU A 777 42.70 -17.03 49.05
CA LEU A 777 41.51 -16.21 49.30
C LEU A 777 41.71 -15.25 50.48
N LEU A 778 42.45 -15.66 51.52
CA LEU A 778 42.84 -14.79 52.63
C LEU A 778 43.75 -13.64 52.17
N LEU A 779 44.69 -13.92 51.24
CA LEU A 779 45.49 -12.87 50.59
C LEU A 779 44.59 -11.91 49.80
N TYR A 780 43.62 -12.43 49.04
CA TYR A 780 42.70 -11.62 48.24
C TYR A 780 41.64 -10.88 49.06
N HIS A 781 41.37 -11.29 50.29
CA HIS A 781 40.54 -10.52 51.22
C HIS A 781 41.22 -9.21 51.65
N GLU A 782 42.55 -9.12 51.57
CA GLU A 782 43.29 -7.86 51.77
C GLU A 782 43.41 -7.02 50.49
N SER A 783 42.80 -7.46 49.39
CA SER A 783 42.82 -6.72 48.11
C SER A 783 42.20 -5.32 48.25
N PRO A 784 42.76 -4.30 47.59
CA PRO A 784 42.11 -2.98 47.50
C PRO A 784 40.85 -3.00 46.64
N GLU A 785 40.63 -4.04 45.83
CA GLU A 785 39.44 -4.19 44.98
C GLU A 785 38.26 -4.72 45.82
N LYS A 786 37.26 -3.88 46.06
CA LYS A 786 36.10 -4.21 46.91
C LYS A 786 35.34 -5.45 46.45
N ASP A 787 35.16 -5.63 45.15
CA ASP A 787 34.43 -6.77 44.60
C ASP A 787 35.19 -8.09 44.81
N MET A 788 36.52 -8.06 44.65
CA MET A 788 37.38 -9.21 44.91
C MET A 788 37.41 -9.55 46.40
N GLN A 789 37.50 -8.53 47.26
CA GLN A 789 37.45 -8.69 48.71
C GLN A 789 36.13 -9.35 49.15
N ALA A 790 35.00 -8.89 48.59
CA ALA A 790 33.67 -9.44 48.88
C ALA A 790 33.52 -10.89 48.37
N ALA A 791 33.99 -11.17 47.15
CA ALA A 791 33.98 -12.51 46.59
C ALA A 791 34.85 -13.49 47.42
N ALA A 792 36.06 -13.06 47.78
CA ALA A 792 36.97 -13.83 48.62
C ALA A 792 36.39 -14.09 50.01
N GLN A 793 35.79 -13.07 50.63
CA GLN A 793 35.09 -13.21 51.91
C GLN A 793 33.97 -14.26 51.80
N SER A 794 33.06 -14.13 50.83
CA SER A 794 31.95 -15.09 50.64
C SER A 794 32.46 -16.53 50.47
N SER A 795 33.53 -16.71 49.72
CA SER A 795 34.14 -18.02 49.48
C SER A 795 34.82 -18.61 50.71
N LEU A 796 35.53 -17.78 51.49
CA LEU A 796 36.08 -18.18 52.79
C LEU A 796 34.98 -18.58 53.76
N MET A 797 33.85 -17.86 53.77
CA MET A 797 32.72 -18.22 54.61
C MET A 797 32.14 -19.60 54.26
N ALA A 798 32.05 -19.92 52.97
CA ALA A 798 31.58 -21.23 52.51
C ALA A 798 32.58 -22.35 52.84
N LEU A 799 33.86 -22.13 52.57
CA LEU A 799 34.92 -23.10 52.84
C LEU A 799 35.13 -23.35 54.33
N ALA A 800 35.04 -22.32 55.18
CA ALA A 800 35.19 -22.46 56.63
C ALA A 800 34.09 -23.33 57.25
N LYS A 801 32.86 -23.23 56.74
CA LYS A 801 31.75 -24.11 57.16
C LYS A 801 31.96 -25.56 56.76
N LEU A 802 32.51 -25.80 55.56
CA LEU A 802 32.71 -27.15 55.03
C LEU A 802 33.98 -27.82 55.57
N HIS A 803 35.01 -27.03 55.92
CA HIS A 803 36.33 -27.50 56.34
C HIS A 803 36.83 -26.74 57.57
N PRO A 804 36.18 -26.89 58.75
CA PRO A 804 36.47 -26.09 59.94
C PRO A 804 37.89 -26.30 60.49
N VAL A 805 38.41 -27.53 60.43
CA VAL A 805 39.77 -27.84 60.90
C VAL A 805 40.83 -27.14 60.04
N ALA A 806 40.64 -27.15 58.71
CA ALA A 806 41.53 -26.45 57.81
C ALA A 806 41.43 -24.92 58.02
N TRP A 807 40.23 -24.40 58.27
CA TRP A 807 40.01 -22.98 58.54
C TRP A 807 40.77 -22.48 59.78
N GLU A 808 40.67 -23.17 60.92
CA GLU A 808 41.39 -22.77 62.14
C GLU A 808 42.91 -22.70 61.90
N GLU A 809 43.46 -23.75 61.27
CA GLU A 809 44.89 -23.82 60.95
C GLU A 809 45.34 -22.69 59.99
N ARG A 810 44.53 -22.42 58.96
CA ARG A 810 44.85 -21.37 57.97
C ARG A 810 44.67 -19.96 58.54
N TYR A 811 43.66 -19.74 59.38
CA TYR A 811 43.44 -18.47 60.06
C TYR A 811 44.61 -18.11 60.97
N GLU A 812 45.06 -19.02 61.86
CA GLU A 812 46.20 -18.77 62.75
C GLU A 812 47.46 -18.40 61.96
N ARG A 813 47.70 -19.14 60.87
CA ARG A 813 48.81 -18.86 59.97
C ARG A 813 48.69 -17.47 59.32
N ALA A 814 47.52 -17.13 58.78
CA ALA A 814 47.29 -15.84 58.13
C ALA A 814 47.34 -14.66 59.11
N LEU A 815 46.87 -14.83 60.36
CA LEU A 815 46.91 -13.79 61.41
C LEU A 815 48.34 -13.31 61.70
N SER A 816 49.31 -14.23 61.61
CA SER A 816 50.73 -13.90 61.79
C SER A 816 51.31 -13.05 60.65
N GLN A 817 50.69 -13.08 59.46
CA GLN A 817 51.19 -12.48 58.21
C GLN A 817 50.31 -11.33 57.67
N ALA A 818 49.09 -11.17 58.20
CA ALA A 818 48.11 -10.19 57.75
C ALA A 818 48.56 -8.74 57.99
N ARG A 819 48.32 -7.88 56.98
CA ARG A 819 48.56 -6.43 57.05
C ARG A 819 47.43 -5.72 57.80
N ARG A 820 46.19 -6.19 57.66
CA ARG A 820 45.00 -5.64 58.34
C ARG A 820 44.45 -6.67 59.33
N LYS A 821 45.11 -6.78 60.49
CA LYS A 821 44.76 -7.77 61.52
C LYS A 821 43.34 -7.58 62.07
N GLU A 822 42.87 -6.35 62.19
CA GLU A 822 41.52 -6.03 62.69
C GLU A 822 40.43 -6.58 61.75
N ASP A 823 40.56 -6.36 60.44
CA ASP A 823 39.64 -6.86 59.40
C ASP A 823 39.59 -8.41 59.42
N LEU A 824 40.74 -9.07 59.56
CA LEU A 824 40.83 -10.53 59.61
C LEU A 824 40.24 -11.11 60.92
N VAL A 825 40.44 -10.44 62.05
CA VAL A 825 39.81 -10.80 63.33
C VAL A 825 38.29 -10.61 63.26
N GLU A 826 37.82 -9.56 62.60
CA GLU A 826 36.40 -9.34 62.35
C GLU A 826 35.80 -10.44 61.46
N LEU A 827 36.51 -10.83 60.39
CA LEU A 827 36.11 -11.94 59.52
C LEU A 827 36.06 -13.28 60.29
N TYR A 828 37.05 -13.56 61.13
CA TYR A 828 37.09 -14.74 61.98
C TYR A 828 35.97 -14.72 63.03
N GLY A 829 35.68 -13.57 63.63
CA GLY A 829 34.55 -13.39 64.55
C GLY A 829 33.20 -13.64 63.88
N LYS A 830 33.05 -13.27 62.59
CA LYS A 830 31.86 -13.60 61.78
C LYS A 830 31.76 -15.09 61.42
N LEU A 831 32.86 -15.84 61.55
CA LEU A 831 32.99 -17.23 61.11
C LEU A 831 33.21 -18.25 62.22
N GLN A 832 33.31 -17.82 63.48
CA GLN A 832 33.14 -18.73 64.62
C GLN A 832 31.74 -19.32 64.55
N ILE A 833 31.68 -20.57 64.09
CA ILE A 833 30.48 -21.39 64.13
C ILE A 833 30.15 -21.55 65.62
N LYS A 834 29.24 -20.72 66.15
CA LYS A 834 28.54 -21.08 67.38
C LYS A 834 27.73 -22.32 67.05
N GLU A 835 28.11 -23.45 67.63
CA GLU A 835 27.20 -24.59 67.80
C GLU A 835 26.00 -24.10 68.62
N GLU A 836 24.92 -23.71 67.94
CA GLU A 836 23.58 -23.77 68.53
C GLU A 836 22.94 -25.10 68.09
N GLU A 837 23.43 -26.20 68.67
CA GLU A 837 22.56 -27.34 68.92
C GLU A 837 21.63 -26.96 70.08
N GLN A 838 20.37 -26.63 69.80
CA GLN A 838 19.21 -27.10 70.57
C GLN A 838 17.87 -26.59 70.02
N GLN A 839 16.94 -27.56 69.90
CA GLN A 839 15.48 -27.46 69.75
C GLN A 839 14.88 -27.36 68.35
N GLN A 840 14.69 -28.54 67.74
CA GLN A 840 13.36 -28.96 67.27
C GLN A 840 13.33 -30.49 67.06
N THR A 841 13.33 -31.22 68.17
CA THR A 841 12.45 -32.38 68.28
C THR A 841 11.05 -31.87 68.67
N ASN A 842 10.02 -32.44 68.03
CA ASN A 842 8.58 -32.26 68.23
C ASN A 842 7.89 -31.16 67.41
N SER A 843 7.38 -31.54 66.22
CA SER A 843 5.93 -31.67 66.04
C SER A 843 5.61 -32.38 64.72
N ASP A 844 4.84 -33.46 64.85
CA ASP A 844 4.25 -34.30 63.82
C ASP A 844 3.32 -33.53 62.85
N ASP A 845 3.49 -33.78 61.55
CA ASP A 845 2.50 -34.19 60.51
C ASP A 845 2.95 -33.79 59.09
#